data_AF-A0AAW4CZ01-F1
#
_entry.id   AF-A0AAW4CZ01-F1
#
_cell.length_a   1.000
_cell.length_b   1.000
_cell.length_c   1.000
_cell.angle_alpha   90.00
_cell.angle_beta   90.00
_cell.angle_gamma   90.00
#
_symmetry.space_group_name_H-M   'P 1'
#
loop_
_entity.id
_entity.type
_entity.pdbx_description
1 polymer ?
#
loop_
_entity_poly.entity_id
_entity_poly.type
_entity_poly.pdbx_seq_one_letter_code
_entity_poly.pdbx_strand_id
1 'polypeptide(L)'
;MRYLLIVLMGLLPTFAEAVDITAATRHLPLGKVMQVYEDPDGSASITDVSAPDFAQRFRPHPEDVLNAGFSTSVFWLKLELHPDPAPGMPLHWLLELAYPPLDHLDLYLTGPDGRFRLAQRTGDALPYSSREIRQDNYLFNLQLPPGQVTTVFVRLHSQGSVQAPLALWSPQAYLEAQATRLYVLGMIYGVLLVMLVYNLFLYLSVRDVSYLYYILYIASFGLYQVSVNGAGIAYLWPDSPWWANACTPLFVGAAALFGSQFARHFLQLRHKSRGFDRLLQALMLGGAVVMVLSVSVPYGLAMRLATALALVFSLGVFCAGLDAWRRGLRVARWFIIAWTAFLVGGLVNTLMVLGYLPNMFLTMYASQLGAALEVALLSLALADRIKTLRDEQARTLRETGQQLEALNQQLANSNRLKDEFLACVTHELRTPMNGVIGSLELMHTLPMDAEMARFHQTAVGSAQGMMNMVDDILTLSELQAGRLRAQPAPFDLRTLLQGLRATYAGQALGKGLYLSVDMPADLPDRLVGDGPKLARCLGCLVDNGLKFTHQGGVMIQVRGQHRGPNQLALTFTVSDTGIGFEDLDQSILYQRFFQVDGSMTRRYGGLGIGLAICRQMSELLGARLSHQSAPGVGSRFEMSLELAISQGQVAVQGHEGRRWR
;
A
#
# COMPACT_ATOMS: atom_id res chain seq x y z
N MET A 1 -83.07 10.52 -6.46
CA MET A 1 -83.30 9.06 -6.59
C MET A 1 -82.76 8.44 -7.89
N ARG A 2 -82.79 9.12 -9.05
CA ARG A 2 -82.26 8.59 -10.32
C ARG A 2 -80.73 8.38 -10.37
N TYR A 3 -79.96 9.19 -9.65
CA TYR A 3 -78.49 9.07 -9.60
C TYR A 3 -77.96 8.03 -8.60
N LEU A 4 -78.79 7.59 -7.65
CA LEU A 4 -78.39 6.56 -6.68
C LEU A 4 -78.46 5.15 -7.29
N LEU A 5 -79.33 4.94 -8.28
CA LEU A 5 -79.48 3.67 -9.02
C LEU A 5 -78.35 3.44 -10.05
N ILE A 6 -77.76 4.51 -10.58
CA ILE A 6 -76.62 4.42 -11.52
C ILE A 6 -75.33 4.06 -10.77
N VAL A 7 -75.17 4.50 -9.52
CA VAL A 7 -74.04 4.12 -8.67
C VAL A 7 -74.20 2.69 -8.11
N LEU A 8 -75.44 2.20 -7.92
CA LEU A 8 -75.68 0.83 -7.46
C LEU A 8 -75.57 -0.24 -8.55
N MET A 9 -75.76 0.10 -9.84
CA MET A 9 -75.51 -0.85 -10.96
C MET A 9 -74.02 -0.98 -11.32
N GLY A 10 -73.14 -0.11 -10.81
CA GLY A 10 -71.68 -0.24 -10.94
C GLY A 10 -71.03 -1.19 -9.93
N LEU A 11 -71.83 -1.84 -9.06
CA LEU A 11 -71.39 -2.79 -8.03
C LEU A 11 -71.79 -4.24 -8.35
N LEU A 12 -72.13 -4.54 -9.61
CA LEU A 12 -72.18 -5.93 -10.05
C LEU A 12 -70.73 -6.43 -10.19
N PRO A 13 -70.36 -7.57 -9.56
CA PRO A 13 -69.08 -8.19 -9.82
C PRO A 13 -69.08 -8.55 -11.31
N THR A 14 -68.21 -7.90 -12.09
CA THR A 14 -67.90 -8.35 -13.44
C THR A 14 -67.39 -9.77 -13.32
N PHE A 15 -68.19 -10.72 -13.79
CA PHE A 15 -67.78 -12.09 -14.02
C PHE A 15 -66.45 -12.07 -14.76
N ALA A 16 -65.54 -12.97 -14.37
CA ALA A 16 -64.24 -13.16 -15.01
C ALA A 16 -64.40 -13.07 -16.54
N GLU A 17 -63.87 -12.01 -17.14
CA GLU A 17 -63.88 -11.81 -18.58
C GLU A 17 -63.05 -12.93 -19.19
N ALA A 18 -63.70 -13.84 -19.90
CA ALA A 18 -63.01 -14.76 -20.79
C ALA A 18 -62.32 -13.91 -21.87
N VAL A 19 -61.00 -14.02 -21.99
CA VAL A 19 -60.26 -13.28 -23.01
C VAL A 19 -60.23 -14.10 -24.29
N ASP A 20 -60.92 -13.60 -25.32
CA ASP A 20 -60.94 -14.21 -26.64
C ASP A 20 -59.57 -14.13 -27.31
N ILE A 21 -59.00 -15.28 -27.67
CA ILE A 21 -57.72 -15.35 -28.36
C ILE A 21 -58.00 -15.28 -29.85
N THR A 22 -57.62 -14.18 -30.50
CA THR A 22 -57.82 -13.95 -31.93
C THR A 22 -56.57 -14.31 -32.74
N ALA A 23 -56.70 -14.43 -34.07
CA ALA A 23 -55.54 -14.62 -34.96
C ALA A 23 -54.53 -13.45 -34.92
N ALA A 24 -54.95 -12.25 -34.45
CA ALA A 24 -54.07 -11.11 -34.26
C ALA A 24 -53.36 -11.09 -32.89
N THR A 25 -53.74 -11.96 -31.96
CA THR A 25 -53.15 -12.02 -30.63
C THR A 25 -51.69 -12.47 -30.73
N ARG A 26 -50.76 -11.58 -30.36
CA ARG A 26 -49.31 -11.85 -30.38
C ARG A 26 -48.75 -12.18 -29.00
N HIS A 27 -49.24 -11.47 -27.99
CA HIS A 27 -48.87 -11.62 -26.58
C HIS A 27 -50.10 -11.30 -25.72
N LEU A 28 -50.41 -12.17 -24.77
CA LEU A 28 -51.52 -12.01 -23.85
C LEU A 28 -51.09 -12.35 -22.42
N PRO A 29 -50.99 -11.36 -21.52
CA PRO A 29 -50.83 -11.61 -20.09
C PRO A 29 -52.05 -12.34 -19.53
N LEU A 30 -51.83 -13.46 -18.84
CA LEU A 30 -52.90 -14.30 -18.28
C LEU A 30 -53.17 -14.01 -16.80
N GLY A 31 -52.48 -13.03 -16.23
CA GLY A 31 -52.61 -12.53 -14.85
C GLY A 31 -54.05 -12.49 -14.33
N LYS A 32 -54.86 -11.64 -14.96
CA LYS A 32 -56.24 -11.35 -14.57
C LYS A 32 -57.25 -12.42 -14.96
N VAL A 33 -56.84 -13.35 -15.84
CA VAL A 33 -57.70 -14.42 -16.37
C VAL A 33 -57.50 -15.71 -15.57
N MET A 34 -56.40 -15.82 -14.82
CA MET A 34 -56.12 -17.01 -14.03
C MET A 34 -57.02 -17.09 -12.80
N GLN A 35 -57.40 -18.32 -12.45
CA GLN A 35 -58.00 -18.62 -11.16
C GLN A 35 -56.98 -19.38 -10.32
N VAL A 36 -56.88 -19.02 -9.04
CA VAL A 36 -55.86 -19.53 -8.13
C VAL A 36 -56.52 -20.27 -6.98
N TYR A 37 -55.97 -21.43 -6.65
CA TYR A 37 -56.26 -22.17 -5.43
C TYR A 37 -54.96 -22.42 -4.67
N GLU A 38 -54.90 -21.96 -3.44
CA GLU A 38 -53.81 -22.27 -2.51
C GLU A 38 -54.15 -23.58 -1.77
N ASP A 39 -53.23 -24.53 -1.83
CA ASP A 39 -53.25 -25.82 -1.16
C ASP A 39 -52.14 -25.84 -0.09
N PRO A 40 -52.43 -25.42 1.16
CA PRO A 40 -51.43 -25.30 2.22
C PRO A 40 -50.78 -26.64 2.59
N ASP A 41 -51.53 -27.73 2.47
CA ASP A 41 -51.08 -29.07 2.85
C ASP A 41 -50.44 -29.83 1.66
N GLY A 42 -50.54 -29.28 0.44
CA GLY A 42 -50.00 -29.87 -0.79
C GLY A 42 -50.63 -31.22 -1.17
N SER A 43 -51.80 -31.52 -0.60
CA SER A 43 -52.47 -32.83 -0.67
C SER A 43 -53.40 -32.98 -1.86
N ALA A 44 -53.81 -31.88 -2.50
CA ALA A 44 -54.73 -31.91 -3.62
C ALA A 44 -54.06 -32.48 -4.87
N SER A 45 -54.69 -33.48 -5.48
CA SER A 45 -54.25 -34.08 -6.74
C SER A 45 -54.99 -33.47 -7.94
N ILE A 46 -54.50 -33.72 -9.16
CA ILE A 46 -55.17 -33.27 -10.38
C ILE A 46 -56.62 -33.78 -10.47
N THR A 47 -56.89 -34.99 -9.97
CA THR A 47 -58.24 -35.56 -9.96
C THR A 47 -59.17 -34.80 -9.02
N ASP A 48 -58.66 -34.29 -7.90
CA ASP A 48 -59.46 -33.51 -6.94
C ASP A 48 -59.75 -32.11 -7.48
N VAL A 49 -58.73 -31.40 -7.96
CA VAL A 49 -58.87 -30.00 -8.41
C VAL A 49 -59.61 -29.87 -9.74
N SER A 50 -59.64 -30.94 -10.55
CA SER A 50 -60.43 -30.99 -11.78
C SER A 50 -61.90 -31.39 -11.57
N ALA A 51 -62.28 -31.82 -10.35
CA ALA A 51 -63.65 -32.22 -10.06
C ALA A 51 -64.61 -31.01 -10.11
N PRO A 52 -65.85 -31.17 -10.61
CA PRO A 52 -66.81 -30.06 -10.72
C PRO A 52 -67.08 -29.35 -9.39
N ASP A 53 -67.16 -30.12 -8.30
CA ASP A 53 -67.42 -29.59 -6.95
C ASP A 53 -66.24 -28.75 -6.41
N PHE A 54 -65.03 -28.99 -6.93
CA PHE A 54 -63.82 -28.27 -6.52
C PHE A 54 -63.69 -26.91 -7.21
N ALA A 55 -64.37 -26.69 -8.33
CA ALA A 55 -64.29 -25.46 -9.11
C ALA A 55 -64.60 -24.19 -8.29
N GLN A 56 -65.47 -24.29 -7.27
CA GLN A 56 -65.82 -23.16 -6.39
C GLN A 56 -64.69 -22.71 -5.46
N ARG A 57 -63.64 -23.53 -5.27
CA ARG A 57 -62.49 -23.20 -4.42
C ARG A 57 -61.45 -22.34 -5.13
N PHE A 58 -61.49 -22.31 -6.47
CA PHE A 58 -60.65 -21.44 -7.28
C PHE A 58 -61.18 -20.01 -7.24
N ARG A 59 -60.29 -19.06 -6.91
CA ARG A 59 -60.64 -17.63 -6.87
C ARG A 59 -60.02 -16.90 -8.07
N PRO A 60 -60.77 -16.04 -8.78
CA PRO A 60 -60.20 -15.19 -9.82
C PRO A 60 -59.10 -14.30 -9.25
N HIS A 61 -58.00 -14.16 -9.98
CA HIS A 61 -56.92 -13.27 -9.57
C HIS A 61 -57.13 -11.85 -10.13
N PRO A 62 -57.14 -10.79 -9.29
CA PRO A 62 -57.37 -9.43 -9.78
C PRO A 62 -56.15 -8.70 -10.38
N GLU A 63 -54.93 -9.21 -10.20
CA GLU A 63 -53.69 -8.51 -10.59
C GLU A 63 -53.04 -9.15 -11.82
N ASP A 64 -52.05 -8.47 -12.39
CA ASP A 64 -51.36 -8.96 -13.59
C ASP A 64 -50.40 -10.13 -13.30
N VAL A 65 -50.00 -10.34 -12.04
CA VAL A 65 -49.05 -11.39 -11.63
C VAL A 65 -49.42 -11.92 -10.25
N LEU A 66 -49.44 -13.25 -10.10
CA LEU A 66 -49.51 -13.87 -8.78
C LEU A 66 -48.21 -13.68 -8.03
N ASN A 67 -48.28 -13.04 -6.86
CA ASN A 67 -47.16 -12.91 -5.94
C ASN A 67 -47.58 -13.36 -4.55
N ALA A 68 -47.19 -14.58 -4.18
CA ALA A 68 -47.44 -15.14 -2.86
C ALA A 68 -46.25 -14.95 -1.89
N GLY A 69 -45.20 -14.24 -2.32
CA GLY A 69 -43.98 -14.09 -1.54
C GLY A 69 -43.34 -15.44 -1.20
N PHE A 70 -42.67 -15.53 -0.04
CA PHE A 70 -42.12 -16.80 0.45
C PHE A 70 -43.21 -17.64 1.12
N SER A 71 -43.75 -18.62 0.40
CA SER A 71 -44.76 -19.57 0.91
C SER A 71 -44.28 -21.01 0.73
N THR A 72 -44.72 -21.92 1.60
CA THR A 72 -44.52 -23.37 1.44
C THR A 72 -45.76 -24.06 0.86
N SER A 73 -46.86 -23.32 0.66
CA SER A 73 -48.09 -23.83 0.07
C SER A 73 -47.88 -24.21 -1.39
N VAL A 74 -48.65 -25.19 -1.86
CA VAL A 74 -48.76 -25.50 -3.29
C VAL A 74 -49.81 -24.58 -3.89
N PHE A 75 -49.53 -23.99 -5.06
CA PHE A 75 -50.49 -23.14 -5.77
C PHE A 75 -50.94 -23.85 -7.04
N TRP A 76 -52.26 -24.02 -7.18
CA TRP A 76 -52.89 -24.49 -8.39
C TRP A 76 -53.43 -23.30 -9.17
N LEU A 77 -52.97 -23.16 -10.41
CA LEU A 77 -53.46 -22.16 -11.35
C LEU A 77 -54.33 -22.87 -12.39
N LYS A 78 -55.55 -22.36 -12.56
CA LYS A 78 -56.49 -22.82 -13.58
C LYS A 78 -56.67 -21.71 -14.62
N LEU A 79 -56.52 -22.09 -15.88
CA LEU A 79 -56.70 -21.22 -17.04
C LEU A 79 -57.75 -21.84 -17.96
N GLU A 80 -58.70 -21.04 -18.42
CA GLU A 80 -59.66 -21.43 -19.45
C GLU A 80 -59.37 -20.57 -20.69
N LEU A 81 -58.83 -21.20 -21.73
CA LEU A 81 -58.41 -20.52 -22.96
C LEU A 81 -59.49 -20.70 -24.02
N HIS A 82 -60.02 -19.59 -24.53
CA HIS A 82 -61.09 -19.55 -25.52
C HIS A 82 -60.53 -19.09 -26.88
N PRO A 83 -60.01 -20.01 -27.71
CA PRO A 83 -59.57 -19.68 -29.05
C PRO A 83 -60.75 -19.36 -29.97
N ASP A 84 -60.67 -18.23 -30.68
CA ASP A 84 -61.66 -17.81 -31.66
C ASP A 84 -61.80 -18.88 -32.78
N PRO A 85 -63.02 -19.28 -33.18
CA PRO A 85 -63.23 -20.20 -34.30
C PRO A 85 -62.77 -19.66 -35.68
N ALA A 86 -62.30 -18.41 -35.77
CA ALA A 86 -61.86 -17.81 -37.03
C ALA A 86 -60.74 -18.61 -37.76
N PRO A 87 -60.85 -18.79 -39.09
CA PRO A 87 -59.83 -19.47 -39.89
C PRO A 87 -58.52 -18.67 -39.93
N GLY A 88 -57.38 -19.36 -39.77
CA GLY A 88 -56.04 -18.76 -39.77
C GLY A 88 -55.40 -18.64 -38.38
N MET A 89 -56.08 -19.08 -37.33
CA MET A 89 -55.50 -19.15 -35.99
C MET A 89 -54.39 -20.21 -35.91
N PRO A 90 -53.21 -19.90 -35.33
CA PRO A 90 -52.16 -20.88 -35.14
C PRO A 90 -52.61 -21.96 -34.15
N LEU A 91 -52.35 -23.23 -34.48
CA LEU A 91 -52.65 -24.36 -33.59
C LEU A 91 -51.71 -24.38 -32.37
N HIS A 92 -50.47 -23.92 -32.55
CA HIS A 92 -49.44 -23.94 -31.52
C HIS A 92 -49.26 -22.57 -30.88
N TRP A 93 -49.35 -22.54 -29.56
CA TRP A 93 -49.11 -21.37 -28.72
C TRP A 93 -48.07 -21.70 -27.67
N LEU A 94 -47.33 -20.68 -27.23
CA LEU A 94 -46.34 -20.83 -26.18
C LEU A 94 -46.91 -20.24 -24.89
N LEU A 95 -47.06 -21.07 -23.87
CA LEU A 95 -47.34 -20.62 -22.51
C LEU A 95 -46.01 -20.34 -21.81
N GLU A 96 -45.74 -19.08 -21.52
CA GLU A 96 -44.56 -18.64 -20.78
C GLU A 96 -44.91 -18.43 -19.30
N LEU A 97 -44.07 -18.97 -18.43
CA LEU A 97 -43.98 -18.58 -17.02
C LEU A 97 -42.64 -17.90 -16.79
N ALA A 98 -42.67 -16.57 -16.73
CA ALA A 98 -41.48 -15.72 -16.79
C ALA A 98 -40.79 -15.52 -15.43
N TYR A 99 -40.62 -16.60 -14.67
CA TYR A 99 -40.01 -16.58 -13.34
C TYR A 99 -39.16 -17.84 -13.13
N PRO A 100 -37.85 -17.80 -13.44
CA PRO A 100 -36.97 -18.96 -13.38
C PRO A 100 -36.83 -19.67 -12.01
N PRO A 101 -36.80 -18.99 -10.85
CA PRO A 101 -36.48 -19.62 -9.57
C PRO A 101 -37.73 -20.29 -8.93
N LEU A 102 -38.24 -21.34 -9.58
CA LEU A 102 -39.36 -22.16 -9.13
C LEU A 102 -38.94 -23.64 -9.06
N ASP A 103 -38.98 -24.23 -7.88
CA ASP A 103 -38.47 -25.59 -7.62
C ASP A 103 -39.17 -26.66 -8.46
N HIS A 104 -40.51 -26.65 -8.47
CA HIS A 104 -41.33 -27.64 -9.15
C HIS A 104 -42.53 -26.99 -9.85
N LEU A 105 -42.69 -27.37 -11.12
CA LEU A 105 -43.69 -26.90 -12.04
C LEU A 105 -44.26 -28.10 -12.82
N ASP A 106 -45.50 -28.44 -12.52
CA ASP A 106 -46.23 -29.50 -13.25
C ASP A 106 -47.33 -28.87 -14.12
N LEU A 107 -47.31 -29.17 -15.41
CA LEU A 107 -48.34 -28.79 -16.37
C LEU A 107 -49.27 -29.97 -16.62
N TYR A 108 -50.57 -29.76 -16.45
CA TYR A 108 -51.60 -30.74 -16.76
C TYR A 108 -52.48 -30.25 -17.91
N LEU A 109 -52.64 -31.11 -18.92
CA LEU A 109 -53.46 -30.86 -20.11
C LEU A 109 -54.50 -31.97 -20.27
N THR A 110 -55.60 -31.67 -20.94
CA THR A 110 -56.64 -32.64 -21.27
C THR A 110 -56.13 -33.64 -22.31
N GLY A 111 -56.17 -34.93 -21.96
CA GLY A 111 -55.87 -36.02 -22.89
C GLY A 111 -57.01 -36.30 -23.87
N PRO A 112 -56.79 -37.17 -24.88
CA PRO A 112 -57.81 -37.56 -25.86
C PRO A 112 -59.05 -38.23 -25.25
N ASP A 113 -58.90 -38.79 -24.05
CA ASP A 113 -59.92 -39.45 -23.23
C ASP A 113 -60.71 -38.48 -22.34
N GLY A 114 -60.48 -37.16 -22.48
CA GLY A 114 -61.14 -36.11 -21.69
C GLY A 114 -60.66 -36.01 -20.24
N ARG A 115 -59.66 -36.80 -19.83
CA ARG A 115 -59.04 -36.76 -18.50
C ARG A 115 -57.79 -35.90 -18.53
N PHE A 116 -57.52 -35.16 -17.45
CA PHE A 116 -56.27 -34.41 -17.32
C PHE A 116 -55.09 -35.35 -17.06
N ARG A 117 -54.00 -35.16 -17.81
CA ARG A 117 -52.74 -35.90 -17.66
C ARG A 117 -51.58 -34.93 -17.49
N LEU A 118 -50.55 -35.38 -16.78
CA LEU A 118 -49.30 -34.63 -16.65
C LEU A 118 -48.64 -34.55 -18.03
N ALA A 119 -48.61 -33.34 -18.60
CA ALA A 119 -48.00 -33.07 -19.89
C ALA A 119 -46.50 -32.84 -19.75
N GLN A 120 -46.09 -32.03 -18.77
CA GLN A 120 -44.69 -31.70 -18.54
C GLN A 120 -44.42 -31.51 -17.04
N ARG A 121 -43.24 -31.93 -16.59
CA ARG A 121 -42.71 -31.65 -15.25
C ARG A 121 -41.34 -30.99 -15.38
N THR A 122 -41.17 -29.84 -14.77
CA THR A 122 -39.92 -29.06 -14.81
C THR A 122 -39.76 -28.21 -13.55
N GLY A 123 -38.68 -27.44 -13.45
CA GLY A 123 -38.37 -26.55 -12.32
C GLY A 123 -36.87 -26.35 -12.15
N ASP A 124 -36.46 -25.49 -11.23
CA ASP A 124 -35.06 -25.21 -10.93
C ASP A 124 -34.41 -26.29 -10.05
N ALA A 125 -35.22 -27.11 -9.38
CA ALA A 125 -34.75 -28.27 -8.62
C ALA A 125 -34.59 -29.51 -9.50
N LEU A 126 -34.86 -29.40 -10.80
CA LEU A 126 -34.72 -30.46 -11.80
C LEU A 126 -33.62 -30.10 -12.82
N PRO A 127 -32.96 -31.09 -13.44
CA PRO A 127 -31.92 -30.83 -14.44
C PRO A 127 -32.45 -29.98 -15.59
N TYR A 128 -31.61 -29.12 -16.17
CA TYR A 128 -32.03 -28.21 -17.25
C TYR A 128 -32.67 -28.93 -18.45
N SER A 129 -32.30 -30.20 -18.67
CA SER A 129 -32.91 -31.07 -19.68
C SER A 129 -34.39 -31.40 -19.46
N SER A 130 -34.96 -31.15 -18.27
CA SER A 130 -36.39 -31.33 -17.99
C SER A 130 -37.27 -30.27 -18.65
N ARG A 131 -36.68 -29.18 -19.18
CA ARG A 131 -37.41 -28.14 -19.88
C ARG A 131 -37.76 -28.61 -21.29
N GLU A 132 -39.04 -28.52 -21.65
CA GLU A 132 -39.53 -28.86 -23.00
C GLU A 132 -38.82 -28.02 -24.07
N ILE A 133 -38.85 -26.70 -23.87
CA ILE A 133 -38.10 -25.74 -24.69
C ILE A 133 -36.96 -25.19 -23.84
N ARG A 134 -35.73 -25.38 -24.31
CA ARG A 134 -34.49 -25.00 -23.59
C ARG A 134 -34.27 -23.48 -23.62
N GLN A 135 -34.97 -22.78 -22.75
CA GLN A 135 -34.84 -21.34 -22.50
C GLN A 135 -34.71 -21.05 -21.01
N ASP A 136 -34.29 -19.82 -20.69
CA ASP A 136 -34.13 -19.34 -19.30
C ASP A 136 -35.46 -19.26 -18.54
N ASN A 137 -36.55 -18.94 -19.25
CA ASN A 137 -37.92 -19.01 -18.74
C ASN A 137 -38.55 -20.36 -19.05
N TYR A 138 -39.58 -20.74 -18.28
CA TYR A 138 -40.35 -21.95 -18.56
C TYR A 138 -41.33 -21.69 -19.70
N LEU A 139 -41.23 -22.49 -20.75
CA LEU A 139 -42.09 -22.42 -21.93
C LEU A 139 -42.71 -23.80 -22.18
N PHE A 140 -44.00 -23.80 -22.46
CA PHE A 140 -44.76 -24.99 -22.79
C PHE A 140 -45.45 -24.82 -24.13
N ASN A 141 -45.44 -25.86 -24.95
CA ASN A 141 -46.16 -25.86 -26.22
C ASN A 141 -47.62 -26.29 -25.99
N LEU A 142 -48.56 -25.36 -26.16
CA LEU A 142 -49.99 -25.63 -26.08
C LEU A 142 -50.58 -25.80 -27.48
N GLN A 143 -51.35 -26.86 -27.66
CA GLN A 143 -52.17 -27.06 -28.84
C GLN A 143 -53.57 -26.53 -28.54
N LEU A 144 -53.98 -25.45 -29.20
CA LEU A 144 -55.27 -24.80 -29.03
C LEU A 144 -56.07 -24.90 -30.33
N PRO A 145 -56.98 -25.89 -30.45
CA PRO A 145 -57.84 -26.01 -31.63
C PRO A 145 -58.82 -24.83 -31.71
N PRO A 146 -59.02 -24.19 -32.88
CA PRO A 146 -59.95 -23.07 -33.04
C PRO A 146 -61.37 -23.44 -32.61
N GLY A 147 -62.01 -22.58 -31.81
CA GLY A 147 -63.38 -22.78 -31.32
C GLY A 147 -63.53 -23.82 -30.20
N GLN A 148 -62.45 -24.46 -29.73
CA GLN A 148 -62.49 -25.42 -28.63
C GLN A 148 -61.87 -24.83 -27.35
N VAL A 149 -62.69 -24.71 -26.30
CA VAL A 149 -62.23 -24.28 -24.98
C VAL A 149 -61.22 -25.30 -24.43
N THR A 150 -60.03 -24.82 -24.08
CA THR A 150 -58.97 -25.66 -23.51
C THR A 150 -58.69 -25.20 -22.07
N THR A 151 -58.91 -26.11 -21.11
CA THR A 151 -58.57 -25.88 -19.70
C THR A 151 -57.15 -26.36 -19.42
N VAL A 152 -56.36 -25.51 -18.78
CA VAL A 152 -54.98 -25.81 -18.39
C VAL A 152 -54.84 -25.68 -16.88
N PHE A 153 -54.23 -26.68 -16.24
CA PHE A 153 -53.87 -26.61 -14.83
C PHE A 153 -52.35 -26.58 -14.68
N VAL A 154 -51.86 -25.63 -13.90
CA VAL A 154 -50.45 -25.49 -13.55
C VAL A 154 -50.31 -25.63 -12.04
N ARG A 155 -49.51 -26.58 -11.59
CA ARG A 155 -49.20 -26.77 -10.17
C ARG A 155 -47.82 -26.22 -9.89
N LEU A 156 -47.76 -25.23 -8.98
CA LEU A 156 -46.54 -24.56 -8.54
C LEU A 156 -46.21 -25.00 -7.12
N HIS A 157 -44.97 -25.42 -6.89
CA HIS A 157 -44.45 -25.71 -5.57
C HIS A 157 -42.99 -25.28 -5.48
N SER A 158 -42.67 -24.40 -4.53
CA SER A 158 -41.30 -23.91 -4.32
C SER A 158 -41.06 -23.62 -2.85
N GLN A 159 -39.81 -23.79 -2.40
CA GLN A 159 -39.35 -23.34 -1.09
C GLN A 159 -38.91 -21.86 -1.09
N GLY A 160 -38.74 -21.28 -2.29
CA GLY A 160 -38.39 -19.88 -2.52
C GLY A 160 -39.60 -18.95 -2.52
N SER A 161 -39.47 -17.81 -3.19
CA SER A 161 -40.61 -16.93 -3.44
C SER A 161 -41.44 -17.45 -4.61
N VAL A 162 -42.76 -17.49 -4.47
CA VAL A 162 -43.67 -17.93 -5.53
C VAL A 162 -44.21 -16.73 -6.27
N GLN A 163 -43.82 -16.62 -7.55
CA GLN A 163 -44.38 -15.65 -8.50
C GLN A 163 -44.79 -16.35 -9.79
N ALA A 164 -45.94 -15.96 -10.36
CA ALA A 164 -46.44 -16.55 -11.59
C ALA A 164 -46.86 -15.50 -12.64
N PRO A 165 -45.89 -14.79 -13.26
CA PRO A 165 -46.15 -13.99 -14.44
C PRO A 165 -46.38 -14.92 -15.64
N LEU A 166 -47.65 -15.26 -15.86
CA LEU A 166 -48.10 -16.12 -16.96
C LEU A 166 -48.46 -15.27 -18.19
N ALA A 167 -47.96 -15.67 -19.35
CA ALA A 167 -48.29 -15.05 -20.62
C ALA A 167 -48.45 -16.10 -21.73
N LEU A 168 -49.39 -15.86 -22.64
CA LEU A 168 -49.55 -16.63 -23.86
C LEU A 168 -48.93 -15.87 -25.03
N TRP A 169 -48.10 -16.56 -25.82
CA TRP A 169 -47.40 -16.00 -26.96
C TRP A 169 -47.69 -16.77 -28.23
N SER A 170 -47.77 -16.05 -29.35
CA SER A 170 -47.60 -16.69 -30.65
C SER A 170 -46.11 -17.03 -30.87
N PRO A 171 -45.77 -18.16 -31.49
CA PRO A 171 -44.37 -18.58 -31.66
C PRO A 171 -43.50 -17.52 -32.35
N GLN A 172 -44.04 -16.84 -33.36
CA GLN A 172 -43.32 -15.78 -34.08
C GLN A 172 -43.07 -14.55 -33.20
N ALA A 173 -44.06 -14.11 -32.41
CA ALA A 173 -43.90 -12.97 -31.53
C ALA A 173 -42.89 -13.24 -30.41
N TYR A 174 -42.87 -14.46 -29.88
CA TYR A 174 -41.87 -14.85 -28.88
C TYR A 174 -40.45 -14.77 -29.43
N LEU A 175 -40.19 -15.33 -30.61
CA LEU A 175 -38.86 -15.29 -31.25
C LEU A 175 -38.38 -13.86 -31.54
N GLU A 176 -39.29 -12.98 -31.98
CA GLU A 176 -38.97 -11.56 -32.20
C GLU A 176 -38.63 -10.84 -30.89
N ALA A 177 -39.37 -11.08 -29.81
CA ALA A 177 -39.15 -10.45 -28.50
C ALA A 177 -37.89 -10.97 -27.78
N GLN A 178 -37.55 -12.25 -28.00
CA GLN A 178 -36.45 -12.93 -27.33
C GLN A 178 -35.09 -12.28 -27.63
N ALA A 179 -34.84 -11.89 -28.89
CA ALA A 179 -33.59 -11.27 -29.30
C ALA A 179 -33.30 -9.99 -28.49
N THR A 180 -34.32 -9.16 -28.28
CA THR A 180 -34.20 -7.93 -27.48
C THR A 180 -33.81 -8.23 -26.03
N ARG A 181 -34.41 -9.24 -25.39
CA ARG A 181 -34.05 -9.64 -24.01
C ARG A 181 -32.59 -10.08 -23.93
N LEU A 182 -32.14 -10.94 -24.85
CA LEU A 182 -30.77 -11.45 -24.84
C LEU A 182 -29.75 -10.33 -25.06
N TYR A 183 -30.03 -9.37 -25.96
CA TYR A 183 -29.14 -8.22 -26.17
C TYR A 183 -29.02 -7.33 -24.93
N VAL A 184 -30.13 -7.11 -24.22
CA VAL A 184 -30.14 -6.26 -23.01
C VAL A 184 -29.37 -6.94 -21.89
N LEU A 185 -29.63 -8.23 -21.65
CA LEU A 185 -28.92 -9.02 -20.66
C LEU A 185 -27.42 -9.12 -20.98
N GLY A 186 -27.09 -9.36 -22.25
CA GLY A 186 -25.71 -9.38 -22.76
C GLY A 186 -25.00 -8.04 -22.58
N MET A 187 -25.69 -6.92 -22.81
CA MET A 187 -25.14 -5.57 -22.56
C MET A 187 -24.87 -5.35 -21.07
N ILE A 188 -25.82 -5.69 -20.19
CA ILE A 188 -25.68 -5.54 -18.73
C ILE A 188 -24.49 -6.38 -18.22
N TYR A 189 -24.42 -7.65 -18.58
CA TYR A 189 -23.30 -8.51 -18.19
C TYR A 189 -21.98 -8.07 -18.82
N GLY A 190 -22.01 -7.56 -20.05
CA GLY A 190 -20.85 -6.98 -20.72
C GLY A 190 -20.30 -5.76 -19.98
N VAL A 191 -21.16 -4.83 -19.54
CA VAL A 191 -20.75 -3.67 -18.74
C VAL A 191 -20.13 -4.11 -17.41
N LEU A 192 -20.75 -5.08 -16.72
CA LEU A 192 -20.20 -5.61 -15.47
C LEU A 192 -18.83 -6.27 -15.68
N LEU A 193 -18.67 -7.06 -16.75
CA LEU A 193 -17.41 -7.72 -17.10
C LEU A 193 -16.31 -6.70 -17.44
N VAL A 194 -16.62 -5.71 -18.28
CA VAL A 194 -15.69 -4.63 -18.63
C VAL A 194 -15.27 -3.86 -17.38
N MET A 195 -16.21 -3.55 -16.49
CA MET A 195 -15.90 -2.87 -15.23
C MET A 195 -15.05 -3.74 -14.30
N LEU A 196 -15.30 -5.05 -14.23
CA LEU A 196 -14.48 -5.98 -13.46
C LEU A 196 -13.04 -6.02 -13.98
N VAL A 197 -12.85 -6.15 -15.29
CA VAL A 197 -11.53 -6.13 -15.93
C VAL A 197 -10.84 -4.78 -15.75
N TYR A 198 -11.56 -3.67 -15.95
CA TYR A 198 -11.06 -2.32 -15.73
C TYR A 198 -10.55 -2.12 -14.29
N ASN A 199 -11.35 -2.52 -13.30
CA ASN A 199 -10.97 -2.42 -11.89
C ASN A 199 -9.79 -3.35 -11.56
N LEU A 200 -9.66 -4.51 -12.22
CA LEU A 200 -8.50 -5.38 -12.09
C LEU A 200 -7.22 -4.71 -12.61
N PHE A 201 -7.27 -4.04 -13.77
CA PHE A 201 -6.14 -3.26 -14.26
C PHE A 201 -5.77 -2.12 -13.30
N LEU A 202 -6.76 -1.41 -12.75
CA LEU A 202 -6.52 -0.39 -11.74
C LEU A 202 -5.88 -0.98 -10.47
N TYR A 203 -6.33 -2.15 -10.01
CA TYR A 203 -5.70 -2.86 -8.90
C TYR A 203 -4.24 -3.22 -9.20
N LEU A 204 -3.94 -3.78 -10.37
CA LEU A 204 -2.56 -4.13 -10.74
C LEU A 204 -1.64 -2.90 -10.85
N SER A 205 -2.19 -1.77 -11.31
CA SER A 205 -1.46 -0.51 -11.49
C SER A 205 -1.22 0.23 -10.17
N VAL A 206 -2.21 0.26 -9.28
CA VAL A 206 -2.17 1.06 -8.05
C VAL A 206 -1.77 0.22 -6.84
N ARG A 207 -2.19 -1.05 -6.80
CA ARG A 207 -2.06 -1.97 -5.65
C ARG A 207 -2.76 -1.51 -4.38
N ASP A 208 -3.83 -0.72 -4.50
CA ASP A 208 -4.71 -0.37 -3.37
C ASP A 208 -5.73 -1.50 -3.12
N VAL A 209 -5.77 -2.00 -1.89
CA VAL A 209 -6.60 -3.16 -1.49
C VAL A 209 -8.11 -2.88 -1.61
N SER A 210 -8.54 -1.61 -1.65
CA SER A 210 -9.94 -1.22 -1.88
C SER A 210 -10.46 -1.77 -3.21
N TYR A 211 -9.63 -1.81 -4.26
CA TYR A 211 -10.02 -2.37 -5.55
C TYR A 211 -10.21 -3.87 -5.49
N LEU A 212 -9.40 -4.59 -4.70
CA LEU A 212 -9.55 -6.03 -4.54
C LEU A 212 -10.92 -6.37 -3.94
N TYR A 213 -11.31 -5.69 -2.86
CA TYR A 213 -12.63 -5.90 -2.25
C TYR A 213 -13.76 -5.52 -3.21
N TYR A 214 -13.57 -4.47 -4.00
CA TYR A 214 -14.56 -4.03 -4.97
C TYR A 214 -14.73 -4.99 -6.15
N ILE A 215 -13.64 -5.54 -6.68
CA ILE A 215 -13.65 -6.59 -7.72
C ILE A 215 -14.39 -7.83 -7.21
N LEU A 216 -14.09 -8.27 -5.98
CA LEU A 216 -14.75 -9.41 -5.37
C LEU A 216 -16.25 -9.16 -5.14
N TYR A 217 -16.63 -7.93 -4.80
CA TYR A 217 -18.04 -7.51 -4.72
C TYR A 217 -18.72 -7.57 -6.08
N ILE A 218 -18.17 -6.94 -7.12
CA ILE A 218 -18.75 -6.94 -8.49
C ILE A 218 -18.86 -8.37 -9.01
N ALA A 219 -17.84 -9.20 -8.81
CA ALA A 219 -17.84 -10.60 -9.24
C ALA A 219 -18.97 -11.38 -8.55
N SER A 220 -19.10 -11.23 -7.23
CA SER A 220 -20.14 -11.90 -6.45
C SER A 220 -21.53 -11.44 -6.86
N PHE A 221 -21.73 -10.13 -7.04
CA PHE A 221 -23.01 -9.58 -7.48
C PHE A 221 -23.34 -10.01 -8.92
N GLY A 222 -22.38 -9.99 -9.84
CA GLY A 222 -22.56 -10.47 -11.21
C GLY A 222 -22.96 -11.95 -11.28
N LEU A 223 -22.31 -12.79 -10.48
CA LEU A 223 -22.64 -14.22 -10.37
C LEU A 223 -24.03 -14.44 -9.73
N TYR A 224 -24.40 -13.63 -8.74
CA TYR A 224 -25.78 -13.62 -8.21
C TYR A 224 -26.80 -13.30 -9.31
N GLN A 225 -26.55 -12.28 -10.14
CA GLN A 225 -27.45 -11.93 -11.25
C GLN A 225 -27.57 -13.07 -12.27
N VAL A 226 -26.45 -13.73 -12.62
CA VAL A 226 -26.46 -14.90 -13.50
C VAL A 226 -27.30 -16.04 -12.90
N SER A 227 -27.23 -16.24 -11.58
CA SER A 227 -28.00 -17.26 -10.88
C SER A 227 -29.51 -16.96 -10.88
N VAL A 228 -29.92 -15.76 -10.49
CA VAL A 228 -31.35 -15.37 -10.38
C VAL A 228 -32.06 -15.30 -11.72
N ASN A 229 -31.37 -14.88 -12.79
CA ASN A 229 -31.98 -14.79 -14.13
C ASN A 229 -32.08 -16.16 -14.85
N GLY A 230 -31.68 -17.27 -14.21
CA GLY A 230 -31.73 -18.61 -14.82
C GLY A 230 -30.57 -18.94 -15.77
N ALA A 231 -29.73 -17.97 -16.13
CA ALA A 231 -28.56 -18.20 -16.98
C ALA A 231 -27.54 -19.16 -16.35
N GLY A 232 -27.43 -19.17 -15.01
CA GLY A 232 -26.55 -20.11 -14.31
C GLY A 232 -26.88 -21.57 -14.59
N ILE A 233 -28.16 -21.96 -14.48
CA ILE A 233 -28.59 -23.33 -14.74
C ILE A 233 -28.56 -23.68 -16.23
N ALA A 234 -28.72 -22.69 -17.12
CA ALA A 234 -28.63 -22.93 -18.56
C ALA A 234 -27.18 -23.17 -19.04
N TYR A 235 -26.19 -22.45 -18.50
CA TYR A 235 -24.82 -22.42 -19.06
C TYR A 235 -23.71 -22.92 -18.13
N LEU A 236 -23.82 -22.77 -16.81
CA LEU A 236 -22.73 -23.06 -15.87
C LEU A 236 -22.90 -24.41 -15.15
N TRP A 237 -24.14 -24.76 -14.78
CA TRP A 237 -24.43 -25.96 -13.97
C TRP A 237 -25.73 -26.66 -14.39
N PRO A 238 -25.89 -27.08 -15.66
CA PRO A 238 -27.14 -27.66 -16.18
C PRO A 238 -27.53 -29.00 -15.54
N ASP A 239 -26.56 -29.79 -15.11
CA ASP A 239 -26.77 -31.12 -14.56
C ASP A 239 -26.79 -31.16 -13.02
N SER A 240 -26.55 -30.03 -12.35
CA SER A 240 -26.49 -29.94 -10.88
C SER A 240 -27.44 -28.88 -10.32
N PRO A 241 -28.76 -29.18 -10.27
CA PRO A 241 -29.79 -28.27 -9.72
C PRO A 241 -29.53 -27.88 -8.26
N TRP A 242 -29.05 -28.82 -7.45
CA TRP A 242 -28.72 -28.55 -6.05
C TRP A 242 -27.64 -27.45 -5.92
N TRP A 243 -26.58 -27.53 -6.74
CA TRP A 243 -25.53 -26.52 -6.74
C TRP A 243 -26.04 -25.18 -7.28
N ALA A 244 -26.89 -25.21 -8.32
CA ALA A 244 -27.55 -24.03 -8.86
C ALA A 244 -28.29 -23.24 -7.78
N ASN A 245 -29.10 -23.95 -6.98
CA ASN A 245 -29.92 -23.34 -5.93
C ASN A 245 -29.06 -22.87 -4.75
N ALA A 246 -27.98 -23.58 -4.40
CA ALA A 246 -27.03 -23.15 -3.36
C ALA A 246 -26.21 -21.91 -3.76
N CYS A 247 -25.88 -21.75 -5.05
CA CYS A 247 -25.12 -20.62 -5.58
C CYS A 247 -25.82 -19.28 -5.35
N THR A 248 -27.14 -19.20 -5.52
CA THR A 248 -27.89 -17.95 -5.38
C THR A 248 -27.71 -17.28 -4.01
N PRO A 249 -28.05 -17.91 -2.87
CA PRO A 249 -27.83 -17.32 -1.55
C PRO A 249 -26.34 -17.19 -1.20
N LEU A 250 -25.48 -18.08 -1.70
CA LEU A 250 -24.04 -18.00 -1.50
C LEU A 250 -23.46 -16.72 -2.10
N PHE A 251 -23.82 -16.37 -3.33
CA PHE A 251 -23.33 -15.16 -3.99
C PHE A 251 -23.91 -13.87 -3.39
N VAL A 252 -25.14 -13.91 -2.87
CA VAL A 252 -25.69 -12.81 -2.05
C VAL A 252 -24.85 -12.61 -0.78
N GLY A 253 -24.55 -13.70 -0.06
CA GLY A 253 -23.70 -13.65 1.13
C GLY A 253 -22.29 -13.13 0.84
N ALA A 254 -21.69 -13.57 -0.27
CA ALA A 254 -20.38 -13.11 -0.73
C ALA A 254 -20.40 -11.62 -1.11
N ALA A 255 -21.43 -11.17 -1.83
CA ALA A 255 -21.61 -9.75 -2.17
C ALA A 255 -21.77 -8.88 -0.91
N ALA A 256 -22.56 -9.31 0.07
CA ALA A 256 -22.70 -8.61 1.35
C ALA A 256 -21.36 -8.54 2.12
N LEU A 257 -20.59 -9.64 2.13
CA LEU A 257 -19.28 -9.71 2.79
C LEU A 257 -18.27 -8.77 2.15
N PHE A 258 -18.03 -8.91 0.84
CA PHE A 258 -17.04 -8.11 0.13
C PHE A 258 -17.47 -6.65 -0.03
N GLY A 259 -18.76 -6.40 -0.25
CA GLY A 259 -19.33 -5.05 -0.31
C GLY A 259 -19.22 -4.33 1.03
N SER A 260 -19.44 -5.02 2.16
CA SER A 260 -19.24 -4.44 3.49
C SER A 260 -17.78 -4.12 3.74
N GLN A 261 -16.87 -5.04 3.40
CA GLN A 261 -15.43 -4.82 3.55
C GLN A 261 -14.93 -3.66 2.66
N PHE A 262 -15.43 -3.57 1.43
CA PHE A 262 -15.19 -2.45 0.53
C PHE A 262 -15.66 -1.13 1.15
N ALA A 263 -16.91 -1.04 1.59
CA ALA A 263 -17.45 0.18 2.20
C ALA A 263 -16.66 0.61 3.44
N ARG A 264 -16.26 -0.33 4.30
CA ARG A 264 -15.42 -0.05 5.49
C ARG A 264 -14.08 0.58 5.14
N HIS A 265 -13.37 0.01 4.17
CA HIS A 265 -12.06 0.50 3.76
C HIS A 265 -12.15 1.78 2.93
N PHE A 266 -13.12 1.84 2.02
CA PHE A 266 -13.35 2.99 1.15
C PHE A 266 -13.76 4.23 1.95
N LEU A 267 -14.71 4.11 2.88
CA LEU A 267 -15.18 5.23 3.71
C LEU A 267 -14.33 5.46 4.97
N GLN A 268 -13.26 4.68 5.18
CA GLN A 268 -12.36 4.77 6.34
C GLN A 268 -13.11 4.71 7.69
N LEU A 269 -14.15 3.88 7.76
CA LEU A 269 -15.10 3.86 8.88
C LEU A 269 -14.43 3.51 10.22
N ARG A 270 -13.36 2.69 10.20
CA ARG A 270 -12.58 2.35 11.41
C ARG A 270 -12.11 3.60 12.19
N HIS A 271 -11.75 4.66 11.48
CA HIS A 271 -11.28 5.91 12.08
C HIS A 271 -12.38 6.95 12.21
N LYS A 272 -13.32 7.00 11.26
CA LYS A 272 -14.35 8.04 11.20
C LYS A 272 -15.62 7.70 11.99
N SER A 273 -16.04 6.44 12.02
CA SER A 273 -17.31 6.01 12.61
C SER A 273 -17.28 4.56 13.09
N ARG A 274 -16.91 4.38 14.38
CA ARG A 274 -16.80 3.05 15.02
C ARG A 274 -18.12 2.28 15.14
N GLY A 275 -19.26 2.97 15.08
CA GLY A 275 -20.59 2.35 15.11
C GLY A 275 -20.89 1.63 13.80
N PHE A 276 -20.79 2.35 12.68
CA PHE A 276 -20.98 1.77 11.34
C PHE A 276 -19.90 0.75 10.99
N ASP A 277 -18.65 0.93 11.43
CA ASP A 277 -17.61 -0.10 11.25
C ASP A 277 -18.01 -1.44 11.89
N ARG A 278 -18.53 -1.42 13.13
CA ARG A 278 -19.01 -2.62 13.83
C ARG A 278 -20.26 -3.22 13.18
N LEU A 279 -21.20 -2.39 12.72
CA LEU A 279 -22.36 -2.85 11.97
C LEU A 279 -21.93 -3.61 10.71
N LEU A 280 -21.04 -3.03 9.90
CA LEU A 280 -20.56 -3.68 8.68
C LEU A 280 -19.73 -4.93 8.98
N GLN A 281 -18.98 -4.99 10.08
CA GLN A 281 -18.34 -6.23 10.53
C GLN A 281 -19.37 -7.33 10.87
N ALA A 282 -20.46 -6.97 11.56
CA ALA A 282 -21.53 -7.92 11.85
C ALA A 282 -22.21 -8.42 10.57
N LEU A 283 -22.40 -7.54 9.57
CA LEU A 283 -22.92 -7.94 8.26
C LEU A 283 -21.95 -8.80 7.46
N MET A 284 -20.63 -8.57 7.58
CA MET A 284 -19.63 -9.48 7.01
C MET A 284 -19.71 -10.87 7.63
N LEU A 285 -19.84 -10.95 8.95
CA LEU A 285 -20.02 -12.21 9.65
C LEU A 285 -21.34 -12.88 9.21
N GLY A 286 -22.42 -12.11 9.12
CA GLY A 286 -23.70 -12.58 8.58
C GLY A 286 -23.58 -13.12 7.15
N GLY A 287 -22.82 -12.45 6.29
CA GLY A 287 -22.51 -12.92 4.93
C GLY A 287 -21.74 -14.23 4.91
N ALA A 288 -20.70 -14.36 5.74
CA ALA A 288 -19.95 -15.60 5.88
C ALA A 288 -20.82 -16.75 6.41
N VAL A 289 -21.69 -16.47 7.40
CA VAL A 289 -22.65 -17.45 7.93
C VAL A 289 -23.62 -17.88 6.84
N VAL A 290 -24.23 -16.93 6.10
CA VAL A 290 -25.13 -17.25 4.99
C VAL A 290 -24.42 -18.11 3.95
N MET A 291 -23.19 -17.80 3.56
CA MET A 291 -22.43 -18.62 2.61
C MET A 291 -22.26 -20.08 3.07
N VAL A 292 -21.99 -20.30 4.37
CA VAL A 292 -21.89 -21.67 4.94
C VAL A 292 -23.25 -22.36 4.97
N LEU A 293 -24.30 -21.63 5.38
CA LEU A 293 -25.66 -22.16 5.44
C LEU A 293 -26.21 -22.49 4.05
N SER A 294 -25.83 -21.74 3.00
CA SER A 294 -26.25 -21.99 1.62
C SER A 294 -25.93 -23.39 1.11
N VAL A 295 -24.87 -24.02 1.65
CA VAL A 295 -24.43 -25.38 1.26
C VAL A 295 -24.92 -26.43 2.26
N SER A 296 -25.28 -26.03 3.48
CA SER A 296 -25.52 -26.96 4.60
C SER A 296 -26.99 -27.12 4.99
N VAL A 297 -27.85 -26.18 4.60
CA VAL A 297 -29.25 -26.04 5.08
C VAL A 297 -30.20 -26.01 3.88
N PRO A 298 -31.49 -26.37 4.04
CA PRO A 298 -32.48 -26.23 2.98
C PRO A 298 -32.47 -24.85 2.31
N TYR A 299 -32.54 -24.86 0.99
CA TYR A 299 -32.46 -23.69 0.12
C TYR A 299 -33.39 -22.55 0.55
N GLY A 300 -34.65 -22.85 0.90
CA GLY A 300 -35.62 -21.83 1.31
C GLY A 300 -35.20 -21.02 2.54
N LEU A 301 -34.61 -21.66 3.56
CA LEU A 301 -34.13 -20.94 4.75
C LEU A 301 -32.90 -20.09 4.42
N ALA A 302 -31.95 -20.64 3.65
CA ALA A 302 -30.77 -19.91 3.23
C ALA A 302 -31.12 -18.67 2.41
N MET A 303 -32.05 -18.77 1.46
CA MET A 303 -32.52 -17.63 0.65
C MET A 303 -33.22 -16.56 1.48
N ARG A 304 -34.09 -16.93 2.43
CA ARG A 304 -34.75 -15.94 3.31
C ARG A 304 -33.73 -15.16 4.14
N LEU A 305 -32.74 -15.85 4.70
CA LEU A 305 -31.65 -15.22 5.44
C LEU A 305 -30.79 -14.33 4.53
N ALA A 306 -30.47 -14.78 3.32
CA ALA A 306 -29.72 -14.02 2.33
C ALA A 306 -30.45 -12.74 1.91
N THR A 307 -31.75 -12.81 1.63
CA THR A 307 -32.59 -11.64 1.28
C THR A 307 -32.67 -10.65 2.44
N ALA A 308 -32.88 -11.12 3.67
CA ALA A 308 -32.87 -10.27 4.86
C ALA A 308 -31.51 -9.58 5.04
N LEU A 309 -30.41 -10.34 4.88
CA LEU A 309 -29.05 -9.81 4.94
C LEU A 309 -28.82 -8.74 3.87
N ALA A 310 -29.22 -8.99 2.61
CA ALA A 310 -29.06 -8.05 1.50
C ALA A 310 -29.79 -6.73 1.74
N LEU A 311 -30.99 -6.77 2.33
CA LEU A 311 -31.76 -5.58 2.68
C LEU A 311 -31.04 -4.76 3.77
N VAL A 312 -30.64 -5.41 4.86
CA VAL A 312 -29.92 -4.74 5.97
C VAL A 312 -28.56 -4.21 5.50
N PHE A 313 -27.87 -4.96 4.64
CA PHE A 313 -26.63 -4.55 3.98
C PHE A 313 -26.81 -3.28 3.16
N SER A 314 -27.79 -3.27 2.25
CA SER A 314 -28.02 -2.13 1.35
C SER A 314 -28.34 -0.86 2.12
N LEU A 315 -29.23 -0.94 3.13
CA LEU A 315 -29.56 0.20 3.99
C LEU A 315 -28.40 0.60 4.90
N GLY A 316 -27.69 -0.37 5.47
CA GLY A 316 -26.55 -0.13 6.36
C GLY A 316 -25.40 0.58 5.67
N VAL A 317 -25.06 0.17 4.44
CA VAL A 317 -24.01 0.81 3.63
C VAL A 317 -24.42 2.22 3.21
N PHE A 318 -25.67 2.43 2.80
CA PHE A 318 -26.17 3.75 2.45
C PHE A 318 -26.11 4.72 3.64
N CYS A 319 -26.58 4.29 4.82
CA CYS A 319 -26.50 5.06 6.05
C CYS A 319 -25.05 5.36 6.47
N ALA A 320 -24.12 4.39 6.31
CA ALA A 320 -22.70 4.61 6.56
C ALA A 320 -22.10 5.65 5.60
N GLY A 321 -22.52 5.66 4.33
CA GLY A 321 -22.17 6.68 3.35
C GLY A 321 -22.63 8.07 3.77
N LEU A 322 -23.90 8.20 4.20
CA LEU A 322 -24.47 9.46 4.70
C LEU A 322 -23.72 9.98 5.94
N ASP A 323 -23.41 9.12 6.91
CA ASP A 323 -22.62 9.50 8.09
C ASP A 323 -21.20 9.93 7.71
N ALA A 324 -20.54 9.22 6.80
CA ALA A 324 -19.21 9.59 6.30
C ALA A 324 -19.21 10.96 5.60
N TRP A 325 -20.27 11.27 4.82
CA TRP A 325 -20.42 12.57 4.17
C TRP A 325 -20.66 13.69 5.18
N ARG A 326 -21.53 13.48 6.18
CA ARG A 326 -21.76 14.44 7.28
C ARG A 326 -20.49 14.74 8.07
N ARG A 327 -19.56 13.79 8.16
CA ARG A 327 -18.23 13.94 8.80
C ARG A 327 -17.16 14.59 7.90
N GLY A 328 -17.55 15.12 6.74
CA GLY A 328 -16.69 15.89 5.84
C GLY A 328 -15.85 15.06 4.87
N LEU A 329 -16.11 13.76 4.70
CA LEU A 329 -15.39 12.94 3.73
C LEU A 329 -15.88 13.28 2.31
N ARG A 330 -15.12 14.09 1.57
CA ARG A 330 -15.50 14.54 0.21
C ARG A 330 -15.80 13.39 -0.75
N VAL A 331 -15.06 12.28 -0.62
CA VAL A 331 -15.22 11.09 -1.47
C VAL A 331 -16.56 10.38 -1.25
N ALA A 332 -17.20 10.54 -0.08
CA ALA A 332 -18.48 9.91 0.23
C ALA A 332 -19.64 10.41 -0.65
N ARG A 333 -19.53 11.61 -1.25
CA ARG A 333 -20.58 12.14 -2.15
C ARG A 333 -20.84 11.22 -3.35
N TRP A 334 -19.77 10.78 -4.01
CA TRP A 334 -19.86 9.92 -5.19
C TRP A 334 -20.36 8.53 -4.82
N PHE A 335 -19.95 8.06 -3.65
CA PHE A 335 -20.45 6.82 -3.07
C PHE A 335 -21.97 6.85 -2.88
N ILE A 336 -22.51 7.91 -2.26
CA ILE A 336 -23.95 8.05 -2.03
C ILE A 336 -24.72 8.15 -3.34
N ILE A 337 -24.21 8.89 -4.33
CA ILE A 337 -24.86 9.00 -5.65
C ILE A 337 -24.95 7.63 -6.32
N ALA A 338 -23.87 6.85 -6.29
CA ALA A 338 -23.84 5.50 -6.83
C ALA A 338 -24.84 4.58 -6.11
N TRP A 339 -24.83 4.55 -4.77
CA TRP A 339 -25.75 3.74 -3.98
C TRP A 339 -27.22 4.18 -4.12
N THR A 340 -27.47 5.47 -4.33
CA THR A 340 -28.83 5.96 -4.64
C THR A 340 -29.35 5.33 -5.93
N ALA A 341 -28.53 5.27 -6.99
CA ALA A 341 -28.93 4.65 -8.25
C ALA A 341 -29.28 3.17 -8.08
N PHE A 342 -28.47 2.43 -7.32
CA PHE A 342 -28.73 1.03 -6.98
C PHE A 342 -30.04 0.86 -6.19
N LEU A 343 -30.23 1.65 -5.13
CA LEU A 343 -31.43 1.57 -4.27
C LEU A 343 -32.71 1.95 -5.01
N VAL A 344 -32.67 2.98 -5.87
CA VAL A 344 -33.82 3.36 -6.71
C VAL A 344 -34.16 2.22 -7.68
N GLY A 345 -33.15 1.63 -8.33
CA GLY A 345 -33.36 0.46 -9.20
C GLY A 345 -34.00 -0.72 -8.47
N GLY A 346 -33.50 -1.03 -7.27
CA GLY A 346 -34.06 -2.08 -6.41
C GLY A 346 -35.49 -1.78 -5.94
N LEU A 347 -35.79 -0.53 -5.58
CA LEU A 347 -37.12 -0.08 -5.19
C LEU A 347 -38.12 -0.21 -6.35
N VAL A 348 -37.75 0.25 -7.54
CA VAL A 348 -38.59 0.12 -8.74
C VAL A 348 -38.86 -1.36 -9.06
N ASN A 349 -37.84 -2.22 -9.00
CA ASN A 349 -38.03 -3.66 -9.19
C ASN A 349 -38.97 -4.27 -8.13
N THR A 350 -38.83 -3.87 -6.87
CA THR A 350 -39.68 -4.35 -5.78
C THR A 350 -41.14 -3.94 -5.97
N LEU A 351 -41.39 -2.68 -6.34
CA LEU A 351 -42.74 -2.18 -6.60
C LEU A 351 -43.37 -2.83 -7.84
N MET A 352 -42.58 -3.15 -8.86
CA MET A 352 -43.03 -3.91 -10.03
C MET A 352 -43.43 -5.34 -9.65
N VAL A 353 -42.58 -6.03 -8.89
CA VAL A 353 -42.84 -7.38 -8.41
C VAL A 353 -44.10 -7.44 -7.52
N LEU A 354 -44.35 -6.41 -6.71
CA LEU A 354 -45.56 -6.29 -5.87
C LEU A 354 -46.82 -5.85 -6.64
N GLY A 355 -46.76 -5.69 -7.97
CA GLY A 355 -47.92 -5.34 -8.80
C GLY A 355 -48.28 -3.85 -8.81
N TYR A 356 -47.58 -2.99 -8.07
CA TYR A 356 -47.83 -1.54 -8.03
C TYR A 356 -47.34 -0.80 -9.28
N LEU A 357 -46.31 -1.33 -9.95
CA LEU A 357 -45.79 -0.79 -11.20
C LEU A 357 -46.00 -1.79 -12.34
N PRO A 358 -46.34 -1.32 -13.56
CA PRO A 358 -46.48 -2.20 -14.71
C PRO A 358 -45.15 -2.88 -15.05
N ASN A 359 -45.21 -4.13 -15.53
CA ASN A 359 -44.07 -4.86 -16.04
C ASN A 359 -43.70 -4.35 -17.44
N MET A 360 -42.87 -3.31 -17.48
CA MET A 360 -42.33 -2.71 -18.70
C MET A 360 -40.82 -2.88 -18.74
N PHE A 361 -40.21 -2.66 -19.90
CA PHE A 361 -38.76 -2.75 -20.08
C PHE A 361 -37.94 -2.07 -18.97
N LEU A 362 -38.31 -0.82 -18.63
CA LEU A 362 -37.58 -0.03 -17.65
C LEU A 362 -37.72 -0.57 -16.22
N THR A 363 -38.92 -1.02 -15.83
CA THR A 363 -39.19 -1.51 -14.47
C THR A 363 -38.62 -2.91 -14.25
N MET A 364 -38.64 -3.76 -15.29
CA MET A 364 -38.07 -5.11 -15.26
C MET A 364 -36.54 -5.11 -15.13
N TYR A 365 -35.86 -4.18 -15.80
CA TYR A 365 -34.38 -4.09 -15.75
C TYR A 365 -33.86 -2.98 -14.82
N ALA A 366 -34.73 -2.36 -14.01
CA ALA A 366 -34.37 -1.22 -13.16
C ALA A 366 -33.23 -1.55 -12.19
N SER A 367 -33.27 -2.73 -11.56
CA SER A 367 -32.24 -3.16 -10.59
C SER A 367 -30.88 -3.37 -11.26
N GLN A 368 -30.86 -3.98 -12.45
CA GLN A 368 -29.67 -4.22 -13.25
C GLN A 368 -29.04 -2.92 -13.73
N LEU A 369 -29.85 -1.98 -14.24
CA LEU A 369 -29.39 -0.67 -14.69
C LEU A 369 -28.86 0.16 -13.52
N GLY A 370 -29.54 0.12 -12.37
CA GLY A 370 -29.09 0.76 -11.13
C GLY A 370 -27.73 0.24 -10.68
N ALA A 371 -27.52 -1.08 -10.70
CA ALA A 371 -26.24 -1.70 -10.37
C ALA A 371 -25.13 -1.39 -11.39
N ALA A 372 -25.43 -1.39 -12.69
CA ALA A 372 -24.45 -1.02 -13.71
C ALA A 372 -24.00 0.45 -13.54
N LEU A 373 -24.94 1.35 -13.24
CA LEU A 373 -24.65 2.75 -12.97
C LEU A 373 -23.87 2.93 -11.66
N GLU A 374 -24.25 2.23 -10.60
CA GLU A 374 -23.51 2.17 -9.33
C GLU A 374 -22.06 1.77 -9.59
N VAL A 375 -21.85 0.69 -10.34
CA VAL A 375 -20.51 0.15 -10.60
C VAL A 375 -19.65 1.13 -11.40
N ALA A 376 -20.22 1.78 -12.41
CA ALA A 376 -19.53 2.79 -13.20
C ALA A 376 -19.16 4.03 -12.35
N LEU A 377 -20.09 4.52 -11.54
CA LEU A 377 -19.89 5.71 -10.69
C LEU A 377 -18.88 5.45 -9.56
N LEU A 378 -18.92 4.29 -8.91
CA LEU A 378 -17.95 3.91 -7.89
C LEU A 378 -16.55 3.72 -8.48
N SER A 379 -16.44 3.15 -9.68
CA SER A 379 -15.16 3.02 -10.39
C SER A 379 -14.54 4.40 -10.67
N LEU A 380 -15.35 5.38 -11.07
CA LEU A 380 -14.90 6.76 -11.25
C LEU A 380 -14.50 7.42 -9.93
N ALA A 381 -15.26 7.19 -8.86
CA ALA A 381 -14.97 7.71 -7.52
C ALA A 381 -13.63 7.18 -6.96
N LEU A 382 -13.36 5.89 -7.19
CA LEU A 382 -12.11 5.22 -6.85
C LEU A 382 -10.93 5.83 -7.62
N ALA A 383 -11.08 6.09 -8.92
CA ALA A 383 -10.06 6.74 -9.73
C ALA A 383 -9.76 8.18 -9.27
N ASP A 384 -10.80 8.98 -9.00
CA ASP A 384 -10.70 10.37 -8.51
C ASP A 384 -9.98 10.45 -7.16
N ARG A 385 -10.32 9.54 -6.23
CA ARG A 385 -9.66 9.44 -4.92
C ARG A 385 -8.16 9.20 -5.07
N ILE A 386 -7.75 8.28 -5.95
CA ILE A 386 -6.34 7.98 -6.15
C ILE A 386 -5.59 9.14 -6.75
N LYS A 387 -6.18 9.80 -7.74
CA LYS A 387 -5.58 10.98 -8.34
C LYS A 387 -5.30 12.03 -7.27
N THR A 388 -6.28 12.27 -6.40
CA THR A 388 -6.14 13.20 -5.27
C THR A 388 -5.01 12.78 -4.32
N LEU A 389 -4.97 11.51 -3.89
CA LEU A 389 -3.91 11.01 -2.99
C LEU A 389 -2.51 11.08 -3.61
N ARG A 390 -2.37 10.77 -4.90
CA ARG A 390 -1.09 10.87 -5.63
C ARG A 390 -0.64 12.33 -5.76
N ASP A 391 -1.58 13.24 -6.04
CA ASP A 391 -1.28 14.67 -6.14
C ASP A 391 -0.83 15.23 -4.78
N GLU A 392 -1.45 14.82 -3.68
CA GLU A 392 -1.04 15.17 -2.31
C GLU A 392 0.37 14.64 -2.00
N GLN A 393 0.63 13.35 -2.26
CA GLN A 393 1.96 12.76 -2.05
C GLN A 393 3.05 13.46 -2.89
N ALA A 394 2.75 13.78 -4.15
CA ALA A 394 3.68 14.50 -5.02
C ALA A 394 3.99 15.91 -4.52
N ARG A 395 3.00 16.61 -3.94
CA ARG A 395 3.20 17.93 -3.31
C ARG A 395 4.09 17.82 -2.09
N THR A 396 3.79 16.91 -1.16
CA THR A 396 4.61 16.70 0.04
C THR A 396 6.05 16.31 -0.30
N LEU A 397 6.24 15.46 -1.31
CA LEU A 397 7.58 15.09 -1.78
C LEU A 397 8.35 16.29 -2.34
N ARG A 398 7.69 17.16 -3.13
CA ARG A 398 8.29 18.40 -3.65
C ARG A 398 8.66 19.37 -2.53
N GLU A 399 7.77 19.59 -1.57
CA GLU A 399 8.01 20.46 -0.42
C GLU A 399 9.20 19.95 0.41
N THR A 400 9.25 18.65 0.68
CA THR A 400 10.36 18.02 1.41
C THR A 400 11.67 18.15 0.63
N GLY A 401 11.63 17.98 -0.70
CA GLY A 401 12.79 18.16 -1.57
C GLY A 401 13.34 19.60 -1.55
N GLN A 402 12.46 20.59 -1.64
CA GLN A 402 12.84 22.02 -1.55
C GLN A 402 13.41 22.38 -0.17
N GLN A 403 12.83 21.87 0.91
CA GLN A 403 13.36 22.07 2.26
C GLN A 403 14.75 21.47 2.43
N LEU A 404 14.96 20.25 1.91
CA LEU A 404 16.26 19.58 1.97
C LEU A 404 17.33 20.34 1.16
N GLU A 405 16.96 20.85 -0.01
CA GLU A 405 17.86 21.66 -0.84
C GLU A 405 18.24 22.98 -0.15
N ALA A 406 17.27 23.68 0.45
CA ALA A 406 17.53 24.90 1.21
C ALA A 406 18.45 24.66 2.42
N LEU A 407 18.23 23.58 3.17
CA LEU A 407 19.09 23.17 4.29
C LEU A 407 20.52 22.84 3.83
N ASN A 408 20.66 22.12 2.70
CA ASN A 408 21.98 21.83 2.12
C ASN A 408 22.72 23.10 1.70
N GLN A 409 22.03 24.06 1.08
CA GLN A 409 22.63 25.35 0.71
C GLN A 409 23.06 26.14 1.94
N GLN A 410 22.25 26.15 3.01
CA GLN A 410 22.63 26.79 4.28
C GLN A 410 23.84 26.13 4.93
N LEU A 411 23.89 24.79 4.94
CA LEU A 411 25.03 24.03 5.46
C LEU A 411 26.31 24.32 4.66
N ALA A 412 26.22 24.31 3.33
CA ALA A 412 27.34 24.60 2.45
C ALA A 412 27.86 26.03 2.66
N ASN A 413 26.96 27.01 2.78
CA ASN A 413 27.34 28.39 3.06
C ASN A 413 27.97 28.53 4.46
N SER A 414 27.41 27.89 5.48
CA SER A 414 27.97 27.90 6.84
C SER A 414 29.37 27.31 6.90
N ASN A 415 29.60 26.17 6.22
CA ASN A 415 30.93 25.58 6.12
C ASN A 415 31.93 26.51 5.40
N ARG A 416 31.50 27.12 4.29
CA ARG A 416 32.34 28.09 3.56
C ARG A 416 32.72 29.28 4.43
N LEU A 417 31.75 29.88 5.13
CA LEU A 417 32.00 31.01 6.03
C LEU A 417 32.93 30.63 7.19
N LYS A 418 32.79 29.41 7.73
CA LYS A 418 33.69 28.89 8.76
C LYS A 418 35.13 28.77 8.25
N ASP A 419 35.32 28.26 7.04
CA ASP A 419 36.64 28.11 6.43
C ASP A 419 37.29 29.47 6.12
N GLU A 420 36.53 30.41 5.55
CA GLU A 420 36.99 31.78 5.27
C GLU A 420 37.35 32.53 6.57
N PHE A 421 36.54 32.39 7.62
CA PHE A 421 36.80 33.00 8.92
C PHE A 421 38.11 32.49 9.54
N LEU A 422 38.32 31.17 9.57
CA LEU A 422 39.54 30.59 10.15
C LEU A 422 40.81 31.02 9.39
N ALA A 423 40.75 31.07 8.07
CA ALA A 423 41.88 31.52 7.25
C ALA A 423 42.22 32.99 7.51
N CYS A 424 41.21 33.87 7.54
CA CYS A 424 41.38 35.30 7.76
C CYS A 424 41.96 35.58 9.16
N VAL A 425 41.35 35.03 10.21
CA VAL A 425 41.79 35.26 11.60
C VAL A 425 43.23 34.79 11.81
N THR A 426 43.63 33.67 11.21
CA THR A 426 45.01 33.18 11.31
C THR A 426 46.01 34.18 10.71
N HIS A 427 45.71 34.73 9.54
CA HIS A 427 46.57 35.73 8.88
C HIS A 427 46.68 37.02 9.69
N GLU A 428 45.54 37.51 10.18
CA GLU A 428 45.46 38.75 10.96
C GLU A 428 46.07 38.60 12.36
N LEU A 429 46.16 37.39 12.91
CA LEU A 429 46.91 37.13 14.15
C LEU A 429 48.42 36.99 13.91
N ARG A 430 48.83 36.39 12.79
CA ARG A 430 50.26 36.17 12.49
C ARG A 430 51.02 37.48 12.28
N THR A 431 50.41 38.45 11.59
CA THR A 431 51.06 39.73 11.25
C THR A 431 51.48 40.56 12.46
N PRO A 432 50.61 40.89 13.43
CA PRO A 432 51.02 41.64 14.63
C PRO A 432 51.99 40.84 15.50
N MET A 433 51.85 39.51 15.54
CA MET A 433 52.76 38.65 16.30
C MET A 433 54.18 38.64 15.74
N ASN A 434 54.34 38.60 14.42
CA ASN A 434 55.64 38.80 13.78
C ASN A 434 56.27 40.15 14.13
N GLY A 435 55.44 41.21 14.22
CA GLY A 435 55.90 42.53 14.66
C GLY A 435 56.37 42.54 16.12
N VAL A 436 55.65 41.85 17.02
CA VAL A 436 56.04 41.70 18.43
C VAL A 436 57.35 40.91 18.55
N ILE A 437 57.48 39.78 17.85
CA ILE A 437 58.70 38.98 17.86
C ILE A 437 59.88 39.76 17.30
N GLY A 438 59.73 40.42 16.14
CA GLY A 438 60.80 41.25 15.57
C GLY A 438 61.21 42.40 16.49
N SER A 439 60.26 43.02 17.18
CA SER A 439 60.56 44.06 18.18
C SER A 439 61.35 43.50 19.36
N LEU A 440 60.97 42.30 19.84
CA LEU A 440 61.70 41.62 20.91
C LEU A 440 63.09 41.19 20.45
N GLU A 441 63.25 40.67 19.23
CA GLU A 441 64.56 40.31 18.66
C GLU A 441 65.48 41.52 18.54
N LEU A 442 64.96 42.68 18.11
CA LEU A 442 65.73 43.93 18.09
C LEU A 442 66.10 44.39 19.51
N MET A 443 65.19 44.27 20.47
CA MET A 443 65.45 44.60 21.87
C MET A 443 66.57 43.74 22.47
N HIS A 444 66.78 42.52 21.95
CA HIS A 444 67.89 41.66 22.35
C HIS A 444 69.28 42.24 22.03
N THR A 445 69.37 43.14 21.05
CA THR A 445 70.64 43.75 20.63
C THR A 445 71.09 44.91 21.54
N LEU A 446 70.23 45.35 22.46
CA LEU A 446 70.50 46.43 23.40
C LEU A 446 71.10 45.90 24.71
N PRO A 447 71.96 46.68 25.42
CA PRO A 447 72.46 46.30 26.73
C PRO A 447 71.30 46.20 27.74
N MET A 448 71.19 45.05 28.42
CA MET A 448 70.14 44.74 29.38
C MET A 448 70.74 44.33 30.73
N ASP A 449 70.08 44.73 31.82
CA ASP A 449 70.36 44.15 33.14
C ASP A 449 69.71 42.76 33.28
N ALA A 450 70.05 42.05 34.37
CA ALA A 450 69.57 40.69 34.60
C ALA A 450 68.04 40.58 34.74
N GLU A 451 67.36 41.64 35.18
CA GLU A 451 65.91 41.65 35.36
C GLU A 451 65.18 41.90 34.03
N MET A 452 65.67 42.85 33.23
CA MET A 452 65.19 43.13 31.87
C MET A 452 65.39 41.95 30.92
N ALA A 453 66.54 41.25 31.02
CA ALA A 453 66.81 40.04 30.26
C ALA A 453 65.78 38.92 30.57
N ARG A 454 65.37 38.77 31.83
CA ARG A 454 64.33 37.81 32.24
C ARG A 454 62.96 38.17 31.69
N PHE A 455 62.57 39.45 31.73
CA PHE A 455 61.30 39.90 31.14
C PHE A 455 61.28 39.74 29.62
N HIS A 456 62.37 40.08 28.95
CA HIS A 456 62.56 39.86 27.51
C HIS A 456 62.38 38.38 27.14
N GLN A 457 63.07 37.48 27.84
CA GLN A 457 62.99 36.04 27.58
C GLN A 457 61.57 35.49 27.81
N THR A 458 60.86 36.01 28.82
CA THR A 458 59.46 35.67 29.09
C THR A 458 58.53 36.15 27.98
N ALA A 459 58.74 37.37 27.48
CA ALA A 459 57.95 37.95 26.39
C ALA A 459 58.18 37.22 25.06
N VAL A 460 59.43 36.88 24.74
CA VAL A 460 59.78 36.07 23.55
C VAL A 460 59.14 34.70 23.63
N GLY A 461 59.26 34.01 24.77
CA GLY A 461 58.64 32.70 24.98
C GLY A 461 57.11 32.74 24.84
N SER A 462 56.48 33.80 25.34
CA SER A 462 55.02 33.99 25.24
C SER A 462 54.59 34.28 23.80
N ALA A 463 55.34 35.12 23.07
CA ALA A 463 55.04 35.45 21.69
C ALA A 463 55.20 34.24 20.74
N GLN A 464 56.28 33.47 20.91
CA GLN A 464 56.50 32.24 20.16
C GLN A 464 55.45 31.18 20.50
N GLY A 465 55.06 31.06 21.78
CA GLY A 465 53.99 30.16 22.20
C GLY A 465 52.64 30.48 21.56
N MET A 466 52.30 31.76 21.40
CA MET A 466 51.09 32.19 20.71
C MET A 466 51.13 31.88 19.21
N MET A 467 52.27 32.10 18.54
CA MET A 467 52.44 31.75 17.13
C MET A 467 52.31 30.24 16.87
N ASN A 468 52.94 29.41 17.71
CA ASN A 468 52.80 27.96 17.62
C ASN A 468 51.33 27.52 17.76
N MET A 469 50.59 28.18 18.67
CA MET A 469 49.16 27.94 18.87
C MET A 469 48.32 28.31 17.63
N VAL A 470 48.62 29.42 16.98
CA VAL A 470 47.97 29.83 15.72
C VAL A 470 48.27 28.82 14.60
N ASP A 471 49.53 28.40 14.46
CA ASP A 471 49.95 27.43 13.44
C ASP A 471 49.36 26.04 13.67
N ASP A 472 49.18 25.63 14.92
CA ASP A 472 48.52 24.37 15.27
C ASP A 472 47.01 24.41 14.95
N ILE A 473 46.33 25.53 15.20
CA ILE A 473 44.93 25.72 14.78
C ILE A 473 44.79 25.64 13.26
N LEU A 474 45.68 26.30 12.52
CA LEU A 474 45.69 26.24 11.05
C LEU A 474 45.92 24.82 10.56
N THR A 475 46.91 24.13 11.11
CA THR A 475 47.25 22.75 10.73
C THR A 475 46.10 21.80 10.99
N LEU A 476 45.43 21.93 12.14
CA LEU A 476 44.24 21.14 12.46
C LEU A 476 43.08 21.44 11.49
N SER A 477 42.90 22.70 11.12
CA SER A 477 41.88 23.12 10.14
C SER A 477 42.14 22.53 8.75
N GLU A 478 43.39 22.58 8.28
CA GLU A 478 43.81 22.03 6.99
C GLU A 478 43.71 20.49 6.94
N LEU A 479 44.02 19.81 8.05
CA LEU A 479 43.82 18.36 8.20
C LEU A 479 42.33 18.00 8.14
N GLN A 480 41.47 18.75 8.83
CA GLN A 480 40.01 18.52 8.80
C GLN A 480 39.38 18.79 7.44
N ALA A 481 39.87 19.80 6.72
CA ALA A 481 39.42 20.13 5.38
C ALA A 481 39.96 19.16 4.30
N GLY A 482 40.82 18.19 4.67
CA GLY A 482 41.46 17.27 3.74
C GLY A 482 42.38 17.97 2.73
N ARG A 483 42.84 19.19 3.03
CA ARG A 483 43.70 19.99 2.15
C ARG A 483 45.17 19.60 2.26
N LEU A 484 45.59 19.07 3.41
CA LEU A 484 46.93 18.51 3.62
C LEU A 484 47.05 17.15 2.94
N ARG A 485 48.15 16.96 2.19
CA ARG A 485 48.50 15.68 1.54
C ARG A 485 49.92 15.26 1.94
N ALA A 486 50.15 13.97 2.10
CA ALA A 486 51.50 13.43 2.24
C ALA A 486 52.27 13.63 0.93
N GLN A 487 53.51 14.07 1.02
CA GLN A 487 54.42 14.29 -0.11
C GLN A 487 55.64 13.38 0.07
N PRO A 488 55.60 12.14 -0.44
CA PRO A 488 56.72 11.21 -0.30
C PRO A 488 57.95 11.72 -1.06
N ALA A 489 59.05 11.92 -0.36
CA ALA A 489 60.34 12.31 -0.92
C ALA A 489 61.47 11.49 -0.27
N PRO A 490 62.63 11.32 -0.94
CA PRO A 490 63.81 10.75 -0.31
C PRO A 490 64.25 11.62 0.88
N PHE A 491 64.41 11.02 2.05
CA PHE A 491 64.96 11.67 3.24
C PHE A 491 65.91 10.73 3.99
N ASP A 492 66.82 11.31 4.77
CA ASP A 492 67.77 10.58 5.60
C ASP A 492 67.27 10.52 7.05
N LEU A 493 66.99 9.31 7.54
CA LEU A 493 66.37 9.05 8.83
C LEU A 493 67.22 9.56 10.01
N ARG A 494 68.54 9.33 9.95
CA ARG A 494 69.48 9.74 10.98
C ARG A 494 69.58 11.26 11.07
N THR A 495 69.59 11.95 9.92
CA THR A 495 69.57 13.41 9.85
C THR A 495 68.29 13.97 10.47
N LEU A 496 67.13 13.36 10.21
CA LEU A 496 65.85 13.76 10.80
C LEU A 496 65.86 13.64 12.34
N LEU A 497 66.32 12.50 12.87
CA LEU A 497 66.36 12.26 14.32
C LEU A 497 67.41 13.13 15.02
N GLN A 498 68.56 13.35 14.38
CA GLN A 498 69.58 14.27 14.89
C GLN A 498 69.08 15.71 14.88
N GLY A 499 68.34 16.12 13.85
CA GLY A 499 67.65 17.41 13.79
C GLY A 499 66.70 17.60 14.96
N LEU A 500 65.82 16.63 15.22
CA LEU A 500 64.92 16.65 16.38
C LEU A 500 65.69 16.76 17.70
N ARG A 501 66.74 15.97 17.88
CA ARG A 501 67.58 16.04 19.09
C ARG A 501 68.20 17.43 19.23
N ALA A 502 68.73 18.02 18.16
CA ALA A 502 69.34 19.34 18.18
C ALA A 502 68.33 20.44 18.54
N THR A 503 67.13 20.40 17.97
CA THR A 503 66.05 21.35 18.25
C THR A 503 65.65 21.36 19.73
N TYR A 504 65.55 20.19 20.36
CA TYR A 504 65.05 20.06 21.74
C TYR A 504 66.15 19.93 22.81
N ALA A 505 67.43 19.83 22.42
CA ALA A 505 68.55 19.67 23.35
C ALA A 505 68.66 20.83 24.36
N GLY A 506 68.47 22.07 23.89
CA GLY A 506 68.52 23.25 24.76
C GLY A 506 67.42 23.26 25.83
N GLN A 507 66.20 22.85 25.46
CA GLN A 507 65.07 22.75 26.39
C GLN A 507 65.28 21.63 27.42
N ALA A 508 65.81 20.48 26.99
CA ALA A 508 66.13 19.38 27.89
C ALA A 508 67.23 19.78 28.89
N LEU A 509 68.34 20.36 28.41
CA LEU A 509 69.44 20.81 29.25
C LEU A 509 69.02 21.90 30.23
N GLY A 510 68.20 22.86 29.79
CA GLY A 510 67.66 23.92 30.63
C GLY A 510 66.79 23.43 31.79
N LYS A 511 66.21 22.22 31.67
CA LYS A 511 65.48 21.52 32.75
C LYS A 511 66.33 20.49 33.50
N GLY A 512 67.59 20.28 33.12
CA GLY A 512 68.43 19.21 33.68
C GLY A 512 68.00 17.79 33.26
N LEU A 513 67.30 17.65 32.13
CA LEU A 513 66.82 16.39 31.57
C LEU A 513 67.77 15.86 30.50
N TYR A 514 67.86 14.53 30.34
CA TYR A 514 68.52 13.95 29.18
C TYR A 514 67.55 13.79 28.00
N LEU A 515 68.05 13.99 26.78
CA LEU A 515 67.38 13.67 25.53
C LEU A 515 68.28 12.76 24.70
N SER A 516 67.90 11.49 24.58
CA SER A 516 68.70 10.47 23.89
C SER A 516 67.97 9.92 22.66
N VAL A 517 68.73 9.65 21.60
CA VAL A 517 68.25 8.96 20.40
C VAL A 517 68.95 7.61 20.32
N ASP A 518 68.17 6.53 20.29
CA ASP A 518 68.64 5.16 20.11
C ASP A 518 68.17 4.61 18.76
N MET A 519 69.13 4.39 17.86
CA MET A 519 68.90 3.86 16.51
C MET A 519 69.98 2.82 16.18
N PRO A 520 69.60 1.57 15.88
CA PRO A 520 70.52 0.53 15.42
C PRO A 520 71.34 0.95 14.19
N ALA A 521 72.61 0.52 14.14
CA ALA A 521 73.54 0.91 13.08
C ALA A 521 73.24 0.24 11.73
N ASP A 522 72.54 -0.89 11.75
CA ASP A 522 72.15 -1.73 10.63
C ASP A 522 70.87 -1.28 9.91
N LEU A 523 70.16 -0.28 10.45
CA LEU A 523 68.96 0.25 9.80
C LEU A 523 69.29 1.09 8.55
N PRO A 524 68.61 0.84 7.42
CA PRO A 524 68.72 1.69 6.22
C PRO A 524 68.40 3.16 6.54
N ASP A 525 69.27 4.06 6.10
CA ASP A 525 69.16 5.49 6.42
C ASP A 525 68.31 6.27 5.42
N ARG A 526 68.45 5.97 4.11
CA ARG A 526 67.73 6.68 3.04
C ARG A 526 66.38 6.04 2.77
N LEU A 527 65.30 6.74 3.09
CA LEU A 527 63.93 6.26 2.98
C LEU A 527 63.09 7.19 2.11
N VAL A 528 61.99 6.68 1.55
CA VAL A 528 61.01 7.47 0.80
C VAL A 528 59.76 7.64 1.65
N GLY A 529 59.46 8.88 2.02
CA GLY A 529 58.32 9.25 2.85
C GLY A 529 58.25 10.77 3.06
N ASP A 530 57.31 11.24 3.86
CA ASP A 530 57.20 12.67 4.18
C ASP A 530 57.98 12.98 5.47
N GLY A 531 59.29 13.15 5.32
CA GLY A 531 60.21 13.43 6.43
C GLY A 531 59.78 14.63 7.29
N PRO A 532 59.42 15.80 6.71
CA PRO A 532 58.97 16.95 7.49
C PRO A 532 57.72 16.68 8.35
N LYS A 533 56.70 16.00 7.81
CA LYS A 533 55.49 15.65 8.60
C LYS A 533 55.79 14.61 9.68
N LEU A 534 56.66 13.63 9.39
CA LEU A 534 57.13 12.66 10.37
C LEU A 534 57.90 13.34 11.52
N ALA A 535 58.81 14.27 11.19
CA ALA A 535 59.52 15.07 12.17
C ALA A 535 58.56 15.88 13.05
N ARG A 536 57.51 16.47 12.46
CA ARG A 536 56.49 17.21 13.21
C ARG A 536 55.71 16.32 14.18
N CYS A 537 55.30 15.12 13.75
CA CYS A 537 54.66 14.13 14.62
C CYS A 537 55.54 13.78 15.82
N LEU A 538 56.79 13.42 15.57
CA LEU A 538 57.75 13.04 16.61
C LEU A 538 58.09 14.22 17.52
N GLY A 539 58.25 15.42 16.96
CA GLY A 539 58.49 16.66 17.69
C GLY A 539 57.35 16.96 18.68
N CYS A 540 56.10 16.75 18.29
CA CYS A 540 54.96 16.91 19.20
C CYS A 540 55.01 15.93 20.39
N LEU A 541 55.41 14.67 20.15
CA LEU A 541 55.55 13.69 21.22
C LEU A 541 56.73 14.02 22.15
N VAL A 542 57.86 14.48 21.59
CA VAL A 542 59.05 14.87 22.34
C VAL A 542 58.79 16.13 23.18
N ASP A 543 58.12 17.14 22.61
CA ASP A 543 57.74 18.36 23.33
C ASP A 543 56.84 18.03 24.52
N ASN A 544 55.83 17.17 24.33
CA ASN A 544 55.00 16.69 25.44
C ASN A 544 55.84 15.95 26.50
N GLY A 545 56.73 15.04 26.09
CA GLY A 545 57.61 14.33 27.02
C GLY A 545 58.48 15.27 27.86
N LEU A 546 59.12 16.25 27.23
CA LEU A 546 59.98 17.23 27.93
C LEU A 546 59.17 18.20 28.80
N LYS A 547 57.95 18.51 28.40
CA LYS A 547 57.05 19.40 29.15
C LYS A 547 56.64 18.79 30.48
N PHE A 548 56.28 17.51 30.49
CA PHE A 548 55.73 16.79 31.65
C PHE A 548 56.76 15.98 32.45
N THR A 549 58.03 16.02 32.04
CA THR A 549 59.15 15.41 32.79
C THR A 549 59.87 16.45 33.63
N HIS A 550 60.14 16.11 34.90
CA HIS A 550 60.87 16.97 35.85
C HIS A 550 62.24 16.42 36.23
N GLN A 551 62.40 15.10 36.23
CA GLN A 551 63.64 14.40 36.52
C GLN A 551 63.75 13.18 35.58
N GLY A 552 64.97 12.80 35.22
CA GLY A 552 65.22 11.76 34.21
C GLY A 552 65.32 12.36 32.81
N GLY A 553 64.50 11.90 31.87
CA GLY A 553 64.62 12.35 30.48
C GLY A 553 63.63 11.75 29.50
N VAL A 554 63.85 12.05 28.23
CA VAL A 554 63.06 11.58 27.09
C VAL A 554 63.96 10.79 26.15
N MET A 555 63.48 9.62 25.71
CA MET A 555 64.20 8.75 24.79
C MET A 555 63.40 8.56 23.50
N ILE A 556 64.05 8.79 22.36
CA ILE A 556 63.54 8.46 21.03
C ILE A 556 64.22 7.16 20.59
N GLN A 557 63.47 6.08 20.51
CA GLN A 557 63.96 4.78 20.09
C GLN A 557 63.38 4.43 18.72
N VAL A 558 64.22 4.01 17.79
CA VAL A 558 63.80 3.53 16.47
C VAL A 558 64.17 2.07 16.33
N ARG A 559 63.20 1.26 15.89
CA ARG A 559 63.38 -0.15 15.53
C ARG A 559 62.81 -0.37 14.14
N GLY A 560 63.39 -1.30 13.40
CA GLY A 560 62.92 -1.60 12.06
C GLY A 560 63.04 -3.08 11.74
N GLN A 561 62.14 -3.54 10.87
CA GLN A 561 62.12 -4.89 10.34
C GLN A 561 61.88 -4.84 8.84
N HIS A 562 62.71 -5.54 8.08
CA HIS A 562 62.49 -5.70 6.64
C HIS A 562 61.19 -6.49 6.39
N ARG A 563 60.30 -5.91 5.59
CA ARG A 563 59.08 -6.57 5.10
C ARG A 563 59.21 -7.06 3.65
N GLY A 564 60.35 -6.76 3.01
CA GLY A 564 60.71 -7.18 1.67
C GLY A 564 62.06 -6.57 1.26
N PRO A 565 62.48 -6.73 -0.01
CA PRO A 565 63.78 -6.23 -0.48
C PRO A 565 63.89 -4.70 -0.45
N ASN A 566 62.76 -3.98 -0.64
CA ASN A 566 62.72 -2.52 -0.72
C ASN A 566 61.75 -1.88 0.29
N GLN A 567 61.28 -2.63 1.29
CA GLN A 567 60.32 -2.13 2.27
C GLN A 567 60.80 -2.38 3.70
N LEU A 568 60.67 -1.35 4.53
CA LEU A 568 61.07 -1.33 5.92
C LEU A 568 59.88 -0.92 6.78
N ALA A 569 59.44 -1.81 7.67
CA ALA A 569 58.52 -1.44 8.74
C ALA A 569 59.34 -0.81 9.86
N LEU A 570 59.02 0.44 10.20
CA LEU A 570 59.67 1.19 11.27
C LEU A 570 58.70 1.45 12.42
N THR A 571 59.23 1.33 13.62
CA THR A 571 58.55 1.67 14.86
C THR A 571 59.38 2.72 15.59
N PHE A 572 58.77 3.90 15.78
CA PHE A 572 59.30 5.01 16.55
C PHE A 572 58.64 5.00 17.92
N THR A 573 59.44 4.90 18.97
CA THR A 573 58.98 4.95 20.35
C THR A 573 59.54 6.20 21.02
N VAL A 574 58.67 7.07 21.54
CA VAL A 574 59.05 8.20 22.40
C VAL A 574 58.63 7.86 23.82
N SER A 575 59.60 7.73 24.73
CA SER A 575 59.35 7.41 26.14
C SER A 575 59.84 8.54 27.03
N ASP A 576 59.03 8.93 28.00
CA ASP A 576 59.35 9.91 29.03
C ASP A 576 59.31 9.28 30.43
N THR A 577 60.04 9.85 31.38
CA THR A 577 60.02 9.47 32.80
C THR A 577 59.23 10.48 33.64
N GLY A 578 58.20 11.10 33.03
CA GLY A 578 57.44 12.19 33.63
C GLY A 578 56.37 11.71 34.60
N ILE A 579 55.41 12.59 34.86
CA ILE A 579 54.31 12.33 35.82
C ILE A 579 53.44 11.14 35.44
N GLY A 580 53.42 10.72 34.17
CA GLY A 580 52.48 9.73 33.65
C GLY A 580 51.01 10.13 33.84
N PHE A 581 50.10 9.32 33.34
CA PHE A 581 48.65 9.48 33.52
C PHE A 581 47.98 8.11 33.54
N GLU A 582 46.75 8.05 34.07
CA GLU A 582 45.93 6.83 33.97
C GLU A 582 45.72 6.49 32.50
N ASP A 583 45.86 5.22 32.12
CA ASP A 583 45.79 4.82 30.72
C ASP A 583 44.39 5.10 30.15
N LEU A 584 44.28 6.19 29.40
CA LEU A 584 43.04 6.65 28.79
C LEU A 584 42.82 5.96 27.45
N ASP A 585 41.54 5.75 27.08
CA ASP A 585 41.22 5.29 25.73
C ASP A 585 41.74 6.27 24.66
N GLN A 586 42.17 5.74 23.51
CA GLN A 586 42.63 6.52 22.37
C GLN A 586 41.60 7.56 21.93
N SER A 587 40.30 7.22 22.00
CA SER A 587 39.21 8.13 21.62
C SER A 587 39.15 9.39 22.48
N ILE A 588 39.62 9.30 23.73
CA ILE A 588 39.63 10.38 24.72
C ILE A 588 40.95 11.14 24.64
N LEU A 589 42.10 10.44 24.69
CA LEU A 589 43.42 11.06 24.74
C LEU A 589 43.72 11.92 23.50
N TYR A 590 43.27 11.49 22.32
CA TYR A 590 43.49 12.21 21.06
C TYR A 590 42.34 13.17 20.69
N GLN A 591 41.39 13.42 21.60
CA GLN A 591 40.32 14.39 21.37
C GLN A 591 40.87 15.83 21.32
N ARG A 592 40.27 16.66 20.48
CA ARG A 592 40.64 18.08 20.34
C ARG A 592 40.32 18.85 21.63
N PHE A 593 41.24 19.73 22.05
CA PHE A 593 41.10 20.55 23.26
C PHE A 593 40.98 19.75 24.56
N PHE A 594 41.36 18.46 24.52
CA PHE A 594 41.32 17.60 25.69
C PHE A 594 42.60 17.75 26.52
N GLN A 595 42.45 17.80 27.85
CA GLN A 595 43.53 17.87 28.82
C GLN A 595 43.15 17.02 30.04
N VAL A 596 44.10 16.20 30.51
CA VAL A 596 43.87 15.20 31.58
C VAL A 596 43.52 15.85 32.92
N ASP A 597 43.95 17.09 33.19
CA ASP A 597 43.67 17.77 34.46
C ASP A 597 43.56 19.30 34.29
N GLY A 598 42.40 19.89 34.64
CA GLY A 598 42.11 21.32 34.43
C GLY A 598 42.97 22.26 35.27
N SER A 599 43.60 21.76 36.35
CA SER A 599 44.54 22.51 37.20
C SER A 599 45.90 22.77 36.52
N MET A 600 46.28 21.95 35.53
CA MET A 600 47.54 22.04 34.78
C MET A 600 47.57 23.19 33.77
N THR A 601 46.40 23.79 33.45
CA THR A 601 46.27 24.97 32.57
C THR A 601 47.10 26.17 33.07
N ARG A 602 47.21 26.37 34.39
CA ARG A 602 47.97 27.48 34.97
C ARG A 602 49.47 27.23 35.09
N ARG A 603 49.92 25.97 35.06
CA ARG A 603 51.31 25.60 35.40
C ARG A 603 52.14 25.14 34.19
N TYR A 604 51.52 24.57 33.15
CA TYR A 604 52.22 24.06 31.96
C TYR A 604 51.69 24.61 30.61
N GLY A 605 50.52 25.26 30.58
CA GLY A 605 49.95 25.93 29.38
C GLY A 605 49.64 24.99 28.20
N GLY A 606 49.05 25.51 27.12
CA GLY A 606 48.78 24.79 25.87
C GLY A 606 47.30 24.53 25.56
N LEU A 607 46.95 24.37 24.28
CA LEU A 607 45.57 24.22 23.80
C LEU A 607 44.99 22.80 23.86
N GLY A 608 45.81 21.78 24.14
CA GLY A 608 45.35 20.38 24.06
C GLY A 608 45.09 19.89 22.63
N ILE A 609 45.81 20.44 21.63
CA ILE A 609 45.64 20.09 20.21
C ILE A 609 46.79 19.23 19.68
N GLY A 610 47.99 19.28 20.29
CA GLY A 610 49.18 18.63 19.75
C GLY A 610 49.02 17.12 19.51
N LEU A 611 48.47 16.38 20.47
CA LEU A 611 48.23 14.93 20.31
C LEU A 611 47.16 14.64 19.23
N ALA A 612 46.15 15.50 19.09
CA ALA A 612 45.15 15.39 18.03
C ALA A 612 45.77 15.61 16.63
N ILE A 613 46.68 16.59 16.48
CA ILE A 613 47.47 16.80 15.25
C ILE A 613 48.35 15.59 14.99
N CYS A 614 49.07 15.08 15.99
CA CYS A 614 49.93 13.91 15.85
C CYS A 614 49.13 12.69 15.35
N ARG A 615 47.92 12.47 15.89
CA ARG A 615 47.04 11.40 15.45
C ARG A 615 46.59 11.56 13.99
N GLN A 616 46.00 12.70 13.62
CA GLN A 616 45.52 12.92 12.25
C GLN A 616 46.66 12.93 11.23
N MET A 617 47.81 13.48 11.59
CA MET A 617 49.01 13.49 10.76
C MET A 617 49.60 12.08 10.61
N SER A 618 49.57 11.25 11.67
CA SER A 618 49.99 9.85 11.57
C SER A 618 49.07 9.06 10.63
N GLU A 619 47.76 9.27 10.69
CA GLU A 619 46.80 8.65 9.76
C GLU A 619 47.06 9.08 8.31
N LEU A 620 47.35 10.38 8.07
CA LEU A 620 47.73 10.90 6.76
C LEU A 620 49.01 10.24 6.20
N LEU A 621 49.95 9.89 7.08
CA LEU A 621 51.20 9.19 6.72
C LEU A 621 51.03 7.67 6.60
N GLY A 622 49.84 7.12 6.88
CA GLY A 622 49.64 5.67 6.96
C GLY A 622 50.30 5.03 8.19
N ALA A 623 50.65 5.83 9.20
CA ALA A 623 51.19 5.37 10.47
C ALA A 623 50.09 4.97 11.45
N ARG A 624 50.37 3.96 12.29
CA ARG A 624 49.57 3.60 13.46
C ARG A 624 50.21 4.20 14.71
N LEU A 625 49.45 5.00 15.46
CA LEU A 625 49.86 5.58 16.74
C LEU A 625 49.18 4.84 17.91
N SER A 626 49.96 4.54 18.95
CA SER A 626 49.51 3.94 20.20
C SER A 626 50.26 4.53 21.39
N HIS A 627 49.71 4.35 22.59
CA HIS A 627 50.29 4.86 23.83
C HIS A 627 50.14 3.86 24.97
N GLN A 628 51.00 4.00 25.97
CA GLN A 628 50.91 3.36 27.28
C GLN A 628 51.40 4.37 28.31
N SER A 629 50.69 4.55 29.41
CA SER A 629 51.13 5.44 30.50
C SER A 629 50.76 4.86 31.85
N ALA A 630 51.58 5.15 32.86
CA ALA A 630 51.28 4.80 34.24
C ALA A 630 51.63 6.00 35.16
N PRO A 631 50.73 6.41 36.07
CA PRO A 631 50.99 7.51 36.99
C PRO A 631 52.28 7.30 37.80
N GLY A 632 53.14 8.31 37.82
CA GLY A 632 54.43 8.32 38.52
C GLY A 632 55.57 7.57 37.84
N VAL A 633 55.32 6.88 36.71
CA VAL A 633 56.33 6.11 35.97
C VAL A 633 56.75 6.82 34.68
N GLY A 634 55.79 7.42 33.98
CA GLY A 634 56.01 8.10 32.70
C GLY A 634 55.08 7.58 31.61
N SER A 635 55.30 8.04 30.37
CA SER A 635 54.50 7.64 29.20
C SER A 635 55.36 7.15 28.05
N ARG A 636 54.78 6.26 27.25
CA ARG A 636 55.37 5.69 26.04
C ARG A 636 54.40 5.85 24.88
N PHE A 637 54.83 6.55 23.84
CA PHE A 637 54.09 6.70 22.59
C PHE A 637 54.80 5.96 21.47
N GLU A 638 54.06 5.12 20.74
CA GLU A 638 54.60 4.26 19.70
C GLU A 638 53.90 4.53 18.36
N MET A 639 54.68 4.94 17.37
CA MET A 639 54.26 5.21 16.00
C MET A 639 54.90 4.20 15.04
N SER A 640 54.09 3.42 14.34
CA SER A 640 54.55 2.41 13.39
C SER A 640 54.12 2.73 11.96
N LEU A 641 55.05 2.70 11.00
CA LEU A 641 54.78 2.93 9.57
C LEU A 641 55.69 2.10 8.66
N GLU A 642 55.21 1.84 7.46
CA GLU A 642 55.97 1.16 6.41
C GLU A 642 56.51 2.18 5.41
N LEU A 643 57.83 2.19 5.19
CA LEU A 643 58.51 3.07 4.27
C LEU A 643 59.30 2.28 3.23
N ALA A 644 59.42 2.84 2.03
CA ALA A 644 60.26 2.28 0.99
C ALA A 644 61.73 2.71 1.20
N ILE A 645 62.67 1.81 0.92
CA ILE A 645 64.10 2.11 0.96
C ILE A 645 64.47 2.82 -0.34
N SER A 646 65.14 3.97 -0.24
CA SER A 646 65.61 4.71 -1.42
C SER A 646 66.80 4.00 -2.03
N GLN A 647 66.63 3.41 -3.22
CA GLN A 647 67.74 2.86 -3.98
C GLN A 647 68.54 4.02 -4.60
N GLY A 648 69.75 4.28 -4.07
CA GLY A 648 70.66 5.25 -4.68
C GLY A 648 70.97 4.87 -6.12
N GLN A 649 70.77 5.78 -7.06
CA GLN A 649 71.33 5.67 -8.41
C GLN A 649 72.85 5.50 -8.32
N VAL A 650 73.34 4.32 -8.72
CA VAL A 650 74.71 4.17 -9.21
C VAL A 650 74.80 4.96 -10.51
N ALA A 651 75.68 5.94 -10.54
CA ALA A 651 75.94 6.76 -11.72
C ALA A 651 76.48 5.90 -12.88
N VAL A 652 75.70 5.73 -13.94
CA VAL A 652 76.18 5.60 -15.32
C VAL A 652 75.12 6.22 -16.23
N GLN A 653 75.28 7.50 -16.60
CA GLN A 653 74.67 8.04 -17.81
C GLN A 653 75.79 8.33 -18.80
N GLY A 654 76.05 7.33 -19.66
CA GLY A 654 76.64 7.57 -20.96
C GLY A 654 75.71 8.46 -21.78
N HIS A 655 76.31 9.41 -22.48
CA HIS A 655 75.69 10.15 -23.57
C HIS A 655 74.96 9.21 -24.53
N GLU A 656 73.69 9.49 -24.80
CA GLU A 656 73.16 9.36 -26.16
C GLU A 656 71.91 10.24 -26.31
N GLY A 657 72.00 11.18 -27.25
CA GLY A 657 70.97 12.15 -27.53
C GLY A 657 69.77 11.55 -28.25
N ARG A 658 68.62 12.22 -28.13
CA ARG A 658 67.59 12.15 -29.16
C ARG A 658 66.76 13.42 -29.23
N ARG A 659 66.92 14.07 -30.38
CA ARG A 659 66.12 15.12 -31.01
C ARG A 659 64.62 15.08 -30.67
N TRP A 660 64.09 16.26 -30.35
CA TRP A 660 62.68 16.60 -30.39
C TRP A 660 62.22 16.76 -31.86
N ARG A 661 61.04 16.22 -32.17
CA ARG A 661 60.13 16.72 -33.19
C ARG A 661 58.91 17.27 -32.49
#